data_AF-A0A1V9GSZ0-F1
#
_entry.id   AF-A0A1V9GSZ0-F1
#
_cell.length_a   1.000
_cell.length_b   1.000
_cell.length_c   1.000
_cell.angle_alpha   90.00
_cell.angle_beta   90.00
_cell.angle_gamma   90.00
#
_symmetry.space_group_name_H-M   'P 1'
#
loop_
_entity.id
_entity.type
_entity.pdbx_description
1 polymer ?
#
loop_
_entity_poly.entity_id
_entity_poly.type
_entity_poly.pdbx_seq_one_letter_code
_entity_poly.pdbx_strand_id
1 'polypeptide(L)'
;MSAPGRSLQSRLRTSVFGLLRVGFRAIPLSDATRDRWRGWFLDRHADWVPEPARGRVRHGSSRRPAVRSDEAAIGYVPYGATTLPATLPAKLIAFYLPQFHPIPENDAWWGKGFTEWRNVSRALPQFEGHQQPRLPADLGFYDLRNPHVMREQARLAQEYGLGAFCFYFYWFAGKTLLEMPITQWHQDDTITLPFCLCWANEKWARRWDGRGDDILIDQAHDADDDLAFIAHVAAYMRNPKYLRVEGRPVLLVYRPHLLPEPAQTADRWRGWCRDHGIGEIHLAYVQGFERPDPRDIGFDAAVEFPPNMSTPPSVASRQRLINPDFNGDVLDWRELARDMEQRPLREYTLYPGVNPGWDNEPRRSGKGRIYLHASPRRYRDWLMRTVRDRLTDTPPAHRLVFINAWNEWAEGAVLEPDTRLGYAWLQATRQALLHTAGALTGAAQRDACLVLHAWYLDVLDEALDAIAHCGLSLRLVITTDITMVEQVRQRLQQRRVQAQVEGFENRGRDILPFLRVANRLLDEGEQVVLKLHTKKSTHREDGDTWRREMFSALLAPQHVDAIVRGFAEDPLLGLAAPAQHLLPVADFIGGNADALDYLAVRTGTHAINEHSVFASGSMFWVKLEALRPLLDAHLHPSEFENEQGQIDGTLAHAIERFLAVAVSHCGHHVATIEQLSGIPQPTATGPYRYARKAP
;
A
#
# COMPACT_ATOMS: atom_id res chain seq x y z
N MET A 1 -15.39 27.28 -17.90
CA MET A 1 -16.72 27.56 -17.30
C MET A 1 -16.57 27.43 -15.80
N SER A 2 -16.88 28.48 -15.05
CA SER A 2 -16.87 28.49 -13.58
C SER A 2 -17.79 27.40 -13.04
N ALA A 3 -17.31 26.62 -12.07
CA ALA A 3 -18.13 25.61 -11.39
C ALA A 3 -19.40 26.27 -10.82
N PRO A 4 -20.60 25.69 -10.98
CA PRO A 4 -21.79 26.22 -10.36
C PRO A 4 -21.58 26.21 -8.84
N GLY A 5 -21.63 27.39 -8.24
CA GLY A 5 -21.53 27.52 -6.78
C GLY A 5 -22.61 26.68 -6.11
N ARG A 6 -22.22 25.80 -5.17
CA ARG A 6 -23.16 25.00 -4.37
C ARG A 6 -24.27 25.89 -3.83
N SER A 7 -25.53 25.50 -4.03
CA SER A 7 -26.69 26.26 -3.56
C SER A 7 -26.61 26.51 -2.04
N LEU A 8 -27.19 27.62 -1.58
CA LEU A 8 -27.23 27.97 -0.14
C LEU A 8 -27.81 26.80 0.69
N GLN A 9 -28.82 26.12 0.15
CA GLN A 9 -29.47 24.96 0.75
C GLN A 9 -28.52 23.75 0.88
N SER A 10 -27.68 23.49 -0.12
CA SER A 10 -26.67 22.42 -0.07
C SER A 10 -25.59 22.70 0.99
N ARG A 11 -25.13 23.95 1.11
CA ARG A 11 -24.16 24.36 2.13
C ARG A 11 -24.74 24.25 3.54
N LEU A 12 -26.00 24.62 3.72
CA LEU A 12 -26.71 24.50 5.00
C LEU A 12 -26.89 23.03 5.38
N ARG A 13 -27.37 22.17 4.46
CA ARG A 13 -27.48 20.72 4.67
C ARG A 13 -26.15 20.09 5.04
N THR A 14 -25.06 20.47 4.35
CA THR A 14 -23.72 19.97 4.64
C THR A 14 -23.26 20.33 6.06
N SER A 15 -23.50 21.57 6.47
CA SER A 15 -23.13 22.07 7.80
C SER A 15 -23.95 21.39 8.90
N VAL A 16 -25.27 21.26 8.70
CA VAL A 16 -26.18 20.56 9.61
C VAL A 16 -25.81 19.08 9.72
N PHE A 17 -25.54 18.40 8.60
CA PHE A 17 -25.08 17.01 8.61
C PHE A 17 -23.75 16.86 9.35
N GLY A 18 -22.81 17.79 9.17
CA GLY A 18 -21.56 17.83 9.93
C GLY A 18 -21.78 17.92 11.44
N LEU A 19 -22.65 18.83 11.88
CA LEU A 19 -23.03 18.99 13.30
C LEU A 19 -23.74 17.75 13.85
N LEU A 20 -24.70 17.20 13.10
CA LEU A 20 -25.39 15.96 13.47
C LEU A 20 -24.41 14.79 13.58
N ARG A 21 -23.43 14.68 12.67
CA ARG A 21 -22.41 13.64 12.71
C ARG A 21 -21.47 13.78 13.90
N VAL A 22 -21.06 15.01 14.25
CA VAL A 22 -20.24 15.28 15.44
C VAL A 22 -21.04 14.94 16.71
N GLY A 23 -22.27 15.44 16.82
CA GLY A 23 -23.16 15.12 17.92
C GLY A 23 -23.38 13.62 18.07
N PHE A 24 -23.70 12.93 16.97
CA PHE A 24 -23.88 11.48 16.93
C PHE A 24 -22.63 10.68 17.36
N ARG A 25 -21.43 11.19 17.06
CA ARG A 25 -20.16 10.59 17.53
C ARG A 25 -19.89 10.85 19.00
N ALA A 26 -20.35 11.97 19.54
CA ALA A 26 -20.17 12.33 20.95
C ALA A 26 -21.12 11.59 21.89
N ILE A 27 -22.26 11.07 21.39
CA ILE A 27 -23.18 10.27 22.22
C ILE A 27 -22.51 8.92 22.56
N PRO A 28 -22.46 8.54 23.85
CA PRO A 28 -21.89 7.27 24.31
C PRO A 28 -22.84 6.09 24.03
N LEU A 29 -23.03 5.79 22.73
CA LEU A 29 -23.74 4.61 22.27
C LEU A 29 -22.79 3.42 22.10
N SER A 30 -23.31 2.20 22.30
CA SER A 30 -22.64 0.98 21.86
C SER A 30 -22.43 1.01 20.34
N ASP A 31 -21.40 0.29 19.85
CA ASP A 31 -21.14 0.21 18.40
C ASP A 31 -22.33 -0.38 17.65
N ALA A 32 -23.00 -1.38 18.20
CA ALA A 32 -24.20 -1.99 17.62
C ALA A 32 -25.36 -0.97 17.49
N THR A 33 -25.65 -0.19 18.54
CA THR A 33 -26.70 0.84 18.48
C THR A 33 -26.33 1.93 17.47
N ARG A 34 -25.07 2.35 17.45
CA ARG A 34 -24.56 3.36 16.51
C ARG A 34 -24.70 2.89 15.06
N ASP A 35 -24.33 1.65 14.75
CA ASP A 35 -24.43 1.12 13.39
C ASP A 35 -25.90 0.98 12.94
N ARG A 36 -26.80 0.55 13.84
CA ARG A 36 -28.25 0.48 13.55
C ARG A 36 -28.85 1.86 13.25
N TRP A 37 -28.53 2.87 14.05
CA TRP A 37 -29.02 4.23 13.84
C TRP A 37 -28.46 4.86 12.57
N ARG A 38 -27.18 4.62 12.29
CA ARG A 38 -26.52 5.05 11.05
C ARG A 38 -27.18 4.40 9.82
N GLY A 39 -27.44 3.10 9.86
CA GLY A 39 -28.15 2.38 8.80
C GLY A 39 -29.54 2.98 8.55
N TRP A 40 -30.34 3.11 9.61
CA TRP A 40 -31.67 3.72 9.55
C TRP A 40 -31.66 5.13 8.95
N PHE A 41 -30.69 5.97 9.33
CA PHE A 41 -30.56 7.32 8.79
C PHE A 41 -30.20 7.30 7.30
N LEU A 42 -29.22 6.48 6.90
CA LEU A 42 -28.79 6.40 5.51
C LEU A 42 -29.90 5.84 4.61
N ASP A 43 -30.71 4.90 5.09
CA ASP A 43 -31.81 4.33 4.32
C ASP A 43 -32.96 5.33 4.10
N ARG A 44 -33.25 6.19 5.09
CA ARG A 44 -34.34 7.19 5.01
C ARG A 44 -33.94 8.56 4.49
N HIS A 45 -32.68 8.95 4.69
CA HIS A 45 -32.19 10.32 4.49
C HIS A 45 -30.87 10.34 3.72
N ALA A 46 -30.68 9.44 2.76
CA ALA A 46 -29.49 9.41 1.89
C ALA A 46 -29.23 10.77 1.21
N ASP A 47 -30.28 11.54 0.89
CA ASP A 47 -30.19 12.86 0.25
C ASP A 47 -29.66 13.98 1.17
N TRP A 48 -29.52 13.70 2.47
CA TRP A 48 -28.89 14.59 3.44
C TRP A 48 -27.37 14.38 3.54
N VAL A 49 -26.85 13.28 2.98
CA VAL A 49 -25.41 13.03 2.93
C VAL A 49 -24.77 14.06 1.99
N PRO A 50 -23.76 14.83 2.44
CA PRO A 50 -23.13 15.84 1.60
C PRO A 50 -22.53 15.25 0.33
N GLU A 51 -22.53 16.02 -0.76
CA GLU A 51 -21.78 15.65 -1.96
C GLU A 51 -20.29 15.50 -1.64
N PRO A 52 -19.60 14.51 -2.23
CA PRO A 52 -18.16 14.35 -2.10
C PRO A 52 -17.40 15.64 -2.41
N ALA A 53 -16.25 15.82 -1.76
CA ALA A 53 -15.36 16.91 -2.12
C ALA A 53 -14.88 16.70 -3.56
N ARG A 54 -14.99 17.74 -4.40
CA ARG A 54 -14.57 17.65 -5.80
C ARG A 54 -13.09 17.99 -5.95
N GLY A 55 -12.41 17.22 -6.79
CA GLY A 55 -11.02 17.50 -7.15
C GLY A 55 -10.86 18.75 -8.01
N ARG A 56 -9.60 19.10 -8.28
CA ARG A 56 -9.19 20.24 -9.09
C ARG A 56 -9.24 19.86 -10.56
N VAL A 57 -10.16 20.47 -11.31
CA VAL A 57 -10.15 20.40 -12.78
C VAL A 57 -9.07 21.36 -13.28
N ARG A 58 -8.09 20.85 -14.03
CA ARG A 58 -7.02 21.68 -14.58
C ARG A 58 -6.98 21.54 -16.09
N HIS A 59 -6.81 22.68 -16.76
CA HIS A 59 -6.52 22.73 -18.19
C HIS A 59 -5.00 22.63 -18.36
N GLY A 60 -4.51 21.46 -18.74
CA GLY A 60 -3.09 21.16 -18.94
C GLY A 60 -2.88 19.72 -19.39
N SER A 61 -1.71 19.40 -19.95
CA SER A 61 -1.35 18.04 -20.33
C SER A 61 -1.05 17.19 -19.08
N SER A 62 -1.59 15.97 -19.03
CA SER A 62 -1.23 14.94 -18.04
C SER A 62 0.29 14.78 -17.95
N ARG A 63 0.85 14.70 -16.73
CA ARG A 63 2.29 14.41 -16.53
C ARG A 63 2.68 13.01 -16.95
N ARG A 64 1.76 12.04 -16.80
CA ARG A 64 1.96 10.68 -17.28
C ARG A 64 1.56 10.60 -18.75
N PRO A 65 2.44 10.13 -19.65
CA PRO A 65 2.07 9.88 -21.04
C PRO A 65 1.07 8.72 -21.10
N ALA A 66 -0.01 8.88 -21.87
CA ALA A 66 -1.08 7.87 -22.02
C ALA A 66 -0.64 6.74 -22.98
N VAL A 67 0.37 5.97 -22.58
CA VAL A 67 1.06 5.00 -23.46
C VAL A 67 0.85 3.56 -23.03
N ARG A 68 1.06 3.24 -21.74
CA ARG A 68 0.98 1.86 -21.26
C ARG A 68 0.58 1.76 -19.78
N SER A 69 -0.20 0.72 -19.44
CA SER A 69 -0.71 0.46 -18.09
C SER A 69 0.06 -0.63 -17.33
N ASP A 70 0.98 -1.33 -18.01
CA ASP A 70 1.76 -2.48 -17.52
C ASP A 70 3.21 -2.15 -17.17
N GLU A 71 3.58 -0.86 -17.12
CA GLU A 71 4.93 -0.44 -16.75
C GLU A 71 5.20 -0.65 -15.26
N ALA A 72 6.29 -1.34 -14.95
CA ALA A 72 6.78 -1.49 -13.58
C ALA A 72 7.13 -0.13 -12.94
N ALA A 73 6.63 0.11 -11.74
CA ALA A 73 6.92 1.32 -10.97
C ALA A 73 8.18 1.17 -10.10
N ILE A 74 8.64 2.27 -9.52
CA ILE A 74 9.59 2.21 -8.39
C ILE A 74 8.97 1.36 -7.27
N GLY A 75 9.70 0.36 -6.80
CA GLY A 75 9.18 -0.62 -5.84
C GLY A 75 8.61 -1.89 -6.44
N TYR A 76 8.74 -2.09 -7.76
CA TYR A 76 8.52 -3.40 -8.36
C TYR A 76 9.46 -4.45 -7.75
N VAL A 77 8.88 -5.56 -7.30
CA VAL A 77 9.61 -6.71 -6.74
C VAL A 77 9.40 -7.90 -7.68
N PRO A 78 10.48 -8.47 -8.26
CA PRO A 78 10.35 -9.72 -9.03
C PRO A 78 10.01 -10.89 -8.11
N TYR A 79 9.56 -12.00 -8.68
CA TYR A 79 9.43 -13.24 -7.93
C TYR A 79 10.75 -13.60 -7.24
N GLY A 80 10.66 -14.07 -6.00
CA GLY A 80 11.82 -14.47 -5.23
C GLY A 80 11.46 -15.47 -4.14
N ALA A 81 12.10 -16.63 -4.17
CA ALA A 81 11.93 -17.66 -3.16
C ALA A 81 12.77 -17.36 -1.92
N THR A 82 12.14 -17.44 -0.75
CA THR A 82 12.80 -17.29 0.54
C THR A 82 12.12 -18.22 1.54
N THR A 83 12.91 -18.97 2.29
CA THR A 83 12.39 -19.91 3.28
C THR A 83 11.79 -19.15 4.47
N LEU A 84 10.56 -19.49 4.82
CA LEU A 84 9.92 -19.00 6.05
C LEU A 84 10.44 -19.78 7.27
N PRO A 85 10.40 -19.18 8.48
CA PRO A 85 10.68 -19.89 9.71
C PRO A 85 9.72 -21.07 9.89
N ALA A 86 10.20 -22.15 10.53
CA ALA A 86 9.39 -23.34 10.78
C ALA A 86 8.11 -23.07 11.60
N THR A 87 8.14 -22.03 12.45
CA THR A 87 6.99 -21.55 13.22
C THR A 87 6.75 -20.09 12.88
N LEU A 88 5.52 -19.78 12.45
CA LEU A 88 5.10 -18.40 12.17
C LEU A 88 4.45 -17.78 13.41
N PRO A 89 4.64 -16.47 13.65
CA PRO A 89 4.13 -15.80 14.86
C PRO A 89 2.60 -15.68 14.89
N ALA A 90 1.96 -15.75 13.73
CA ALA A 90 0.51 -15.81 13.55
C ALA A 90 0.16 -16.57 12.26
N LYS A 91 -1.06 -17.10 12.17
CA LYS A 91 -1.62 -17.66 10.95
C LYS A 91 -2.40 -16.58 10.21
N LEU A 92 -2.00 -16.30 8.98
CA LEU A 92 -2.66 -15.30 8.13
C LEU A 92 -3.74 -15.98 7.27
N ILE A 93 -4.95 -15.43 7.25
CA ILE A 93 -6.09 -15.93 6.46
C ILE A 93 -6.52 -14.86 5.47
N ALA A 94 -6.45 -15.11 4.17
CA ALA A 94 -6.92 -14.15 3.18
C ALA A 94 -8.33 -14.50 2.67
N PHE A 95 -9.22 -13.51 2.58
CA PHE A 95 -10.50 -13.67 1.90
C PHE A 95 -10.27 -13.96 0.41
N TYR A 96 -11.06 -14.87 -0.15
CA TYR A 96 -10.92 -15.36 -1.52
C TYR A 96 -12.25 -15.26 -2.27
N LEU A 97 -12.23 -14.56 -3.40
CA LEU A 97 -13.37 -14.36 -4.29
C LEU A 97 -13.41 -15.43 -5.38
N PRO A 98 -14.46 -16.27 -5.45
CA PRO A 98 -14.56 -17.32 -6.48
C PRO A 98 -15.02 -16.81 -7.86
N GLN A 99 -15.37 -15.53 -8.01
CA GLN A 99 -16.02 -14.95 -9.20
C GLN A 99 -15.09 -14.66 -10.40
N PHE A 100 -14.16 -15.58 -10.67
CA PHE A 100 -13.28 -15.56 -11.85
C PHE A 100 -13.55 -16.74 -12.80
N HIS A 101 -14.82 -17.09 -12.94
CA HIS A 101 -15.33 -18.02 -13.94
C HIS A 101 -16.78 -17.65 -14.31
N PRO A 102 -17.21 -17.90 -15.55
CA PRO A 102 -18.59 -17.64 -15.95
C PRO A 102 -19.54 -18.69 -15.36
N ILE A 103 -20.75 -18.25 -15.01
CA ILE A 103 -21.88 -19.12 -14.68
C ILE A 103 -23.12 -18.64 -15.46
N PRO A 104 -24.10 -19.51 -15.74
CA PRO A 104 -25.29 -19.15 -16.52
C PRO A 104 -26.04 -17.92 -15.99
N GLU A 105 -26.14 -17.79 -14.67
CA GLU A 105 -26.81 -16.68 -13.99
C GLU A 105 -26.11 -15.35 -14.28
N ASN A 106 -24.80 -15.29 -14.05
CA ASN A 106 -23.98 -14.10 -14.28
C ASN A 106 -24.00 -13.67 -15.75
N ASP A 107 -23.98 -14.64 -16.67
CA ASP A 107 -24.07 -14.40 -18.10
C ASP A 107 -25.43 -13.79 -18.49
N ALA A 108 -26.52 -14.24 -17.86
CA ALA A 108 -27.84 -13.67 -18.06
C ALA A 108 -27.97 -12.26 -17.46
N TRP A 109 -27.32 -12.00 -16.32
CA TRP A 109 -27.45 -10.74 -15.59
C TRP A 109 -26.55 -9.62 -16.11
N TRP A 110 -25.31 -9.96 -16.52
CA TRP A 110 -24.26 -8.99 -16.85
C TRP A 110 -23.64 -9.21 -18.24
N GLY A 111 -24.20 -10.15 -19.01
CA GLY A 111 -23.83 -10.47 -20.38
C GLY A 111 -22.84 -11.63 -20.47
N LYS A 112 -22.96 -12.41 -21.56
CA LYS A 112 -22.18 -13.63 -21.84
C LYS A 112 -20.68 -13.52 -21.47
N GLY A 113 -20.17 -14.56 -20.81
CA GLY A 113 -18.79 -14.69 -20.35
C GLY A 113 -18.43 -13.75 -19.20
N PHE A 114 -19.38 -13.36 -18.35
CA PHE A 114 -19.09 -12.41 -17.27
C PHE A 114 -18.15 -13.02 -16.22
N THR A 115 -17.09 -12.28 -15.90
CA THR A 115 -16.23 -12.48 -14.73
C THR A 115 -15.83 -11.10 -14.21
N GLU A 116 -15.25 -11.03 -13.02
CA GLU A 116 -14.75 -9.75 -12.48
C GLU A 116 -13.69 -9.09 -13.36
N TRP A 117 -12.99 -9.85 -14.22
CA TRP A 117 -12.08 -9.28 -15.22
C TRP A 117 -12.74 -8.31 -16.19
N ARG A 118 -14.06 -8.43 -16.45
CA ARG A 118 -14.79 -7.45 -17.25
C ARG A 118 -14.85 -6.08 -16.57
N ASN A 119 -14.99 -6.04 -15.25
CA ASN A 119 -14.98 -4.80 -14.48
C ASN A 119 -13.57 -4.21 -14.40
N VAL A 120 -12.57 -5.04 -14.12
CA VAL A 120 -11.16 -4.63 -13.99
C VAL A 120 -10.62 -4.05 -15.29
N SER A 121 -10.80 -4.74 -16.42
CA SER A 121 -10.18 -4.36 -17.70
C SER A 121 -10.74 -3.08 -18.32
N ARG A 122 -11.98 -2.69 -17.98
CA ARG A 122 -12.61 -1.44 -18.47
C ARG A 122 -12.39 -0.22 -17.57
N ALA A 123 -11.80 -0.40 -16.38
CA ALA A 123 -11.61 0.68 -15.43
C ALA A 123 -10.64 1.74 -15.98
N LEU A 124 -10.94 3.01 -15.75
CA LEU A 124 -10.14 4.14 -16.20
C LEU A 124 -9.68 5.02 -15.02
N PRO A 125 -8.50 5.66 -15.12
CA PRO A 125 -8.04 6.57 -14.09
C PRO A 125 -8.93 7.82 -14.07
N GLN A 126 -9.36 8.24 -12.88
CA GLN A 126 -10.26 9.39 -12.71
C GLN A 126 -9.49 10.69 -12.42
N PHE A 127 -8.26 10.58 -11.92
CA PHE A 127 -7.37 11.69 -11.57
C PHE A 127 -5.89 11.27 -11.74
N GLU A 128 -4.98 12.25 -11.76
CA GLU A 128 -3.55 11.99 -11.95
C GLU A 128 -3.00 11.06 -10.85
N GLY A 129 -2.37 9.97 -11.27
CA GLY A 129 -1.82 8.94 -10.38
C GLY A 129 -2.85 7.95 -9.81
N HIS A 130 -4.11 7.98 -10.28
CA HIS A 130 -5.09 6.93 -10.03
C HIS A 130 -4.67 5.62 -10.71
N GLN A 131 -4.62 4.52 -9.96
CA GLN A 131 -4.04 3.25 -10.41
C GLN A 131 -5.10 2.35 -11.08
N GLN A 132 -5.68 2.82 -12.17
CA GLN A 132 -6.63 2.06 -12.98
C GLN A 132 -6.27 2.12 -14.48
N PRO A 133 -6.48 1.03 -15.24
CA PRO A 133 -6.80 -0.31 -14.74
C PRO A 133 -5.61 -0.95 -14.00
N ARG A 134 -5.87 -1.68 -12.91
CA ARG A 134 -4.86 -2.52 -12.25
C ARG A 134 -4.83 -3.89 -12.93
N LEU A 135 -3.68 -4.28 -13.48
CA LEU A 135 -3.56 -5.49 -14.31
C LEU A 135 -2.81 -6.61 -13.58
N PRO A 136 -3.24 -7.88 -13.71
CA PRO A 136 -2.53 -9.03 -13.15
C PRO A 136 -1.17 -9.24 -13.83
N ALA A 137 -0.19 -9.70 -13.07
CA ALA A 137 1.11 -10.14 -13.59
C ALA A 137 1.06 -11.63 -13.98
N ASP A 138 1.86 -12.47 -13.33
CA ASP A 138 2.19 -13.83 -13.78
C ASP A 138 1.00 -14.80 -13.85
N LEU A 139 -0.03 -14.59 -13.02
CA LEU A 139 -1.26 -15.39 -13.05
C LEU A 139 -2.20 -15.00 -14.21
N GLY A 140 -2.01 -13.82 -14.78
CA GLY A 140 -2.81 -13.29 -15.89
C GLY A 140 -4.30 -13.12 -15.58
N PHE A 141 -5.09 -12.92 -16.64
CA PHE A 141 -6.55 -12.90 -16.58
C PHE A 141 -7.08 -14.33 -16.52
N TYR A 142 -6.90 -14.99 -15.37
CA TYR A 142 -7.18 -16.41 -15.20
C TYR A 142 -8.67 -16.78 -15.19
N ASP A 143 -8.94 -18.06 -15.41
CA ASP A 143 -10.26 -18.68 -15.29
C ASP A 143 -10.21 -19.81 -14.25
N LEU A 144 -11.01 -19.70 -13.19
CA LEU A 144 -11.02 -20.67 -12.08
C LEU A 144 -11.68 -22.01 -12.42
N ARG A 145 -12.16 -22.21 -13.65
CA ARG A 145 -12.43 -23.57 -14.17
C ARG A 145 -11.16 -24.39 -14.31
N ASN A 146 -10.00 -23.73 -14.46
CA ASN A 146 -8.71 -24.38 -14.52
C ASN A 146 -8.12 -24.55 -13.09
N PRO A 147 -8.08 -25.78 -12.53
CA PRO A 147 -7.58 -26.01 -11.18
C PRO A 147 -6.09 -25.70 -11.02
N HIS A 148 -5.31 -25.66 -12.12
CA HIS A 148 -3.89 -25.27 -12.06
C HIS A 148 -3.72 -23.85 -11.50
N VAL A 149 -4.65 -22.95 -11.78
CA VAL A 149 -4.62 -21.56 -11.25
C VAL A 149 -4.65 -21.59 -9.74
N MET A 150 -5.57 -22.37 -9.16
CA MET A 150 -5.70 -22.48 -7.70
C MET A 150 -4.50 -23.18 -7.05
N ARG A 151 -3.89 -24.17 -7.72
CA ARG A 151 -2.62 -24.76 -7.24
C ARG A 151 -1.51 -23.72 -7.16
N GLU A 152 -1.38 -22.88 -8.17
CA GLU A 152 -0.36 -21.84 -8.20
C GLU A 152 -0.65 -20.74 -7.17
N GLN A 153 -1.91 -20.34 -7.01
CA GLN A 153 -2.33 -19.41 -5.95
C GLN A 153 -2.04 -19.98 -4.55
N ALA A 154 -2.31 -21.26 -4.32
CA ALA A 154 -2.02 -21.94 -3.07
C ALA A 154 -0.50 -21.96 -2.80
N ARG A 155 0.29 -22.33 -3.81
CA ARG A 155 1.76 -22.36 -3.75
C ARG A 155 2.32 -20.99 -3.37
N LEU A 156 1.89 -19.93 -4.07
CA LEU A 156 2.30 -18.55 -3.80
C LEU A 156 1.88 -18.10 -2.41
N ALA A 157 0.63 -18.34 -2.02
CA ALA A 157 0.12 -17.99 -0.71
C ALA A 157 0.98 -18.62 0.41
N GLN A 158 1.29 -19.92 0.31
CA GLN A 158 2.13 -20.63 1.29
C GLN A 158 3.57 -20.10 1.32
N GLU A 159 4.18 -19.88 0.16
CA GLU A 159 5.56 -19.39 0.05
C GLU A 159 5.76 -18.01 0.70
N TYR A 160 4.72 -17.18 0.71
CA TYR A 160 4.75 -15.84 1.28
C TYR A 160 4.07 -15.74 2.65
N GLY A 161 3.67 -16.87 3.24
CA GLY A 161 3.31 -16.97 4.66
C GLY A 161 1.82 -16.88 4.96
N LEU A 162 0.94 -17.00 3.95
CA LEU A 162 -0.47 -17.22 4.18
C LEU A 162 -0.71 -18.65 4.67
N GLY A 163 -1.54 -18.78 5.70
CA GLY A 163 -1.84 -20.05 6.35
C GLY A 163 -3.21 -20.62 6.00
N ALA A 164 -4.10 -19.83 5.39
CA ALA A 164 -5.38 -20.32 4.84
C ALA A 164 -6.01 -19.32 3.85
N PHE A 165 -6.95 -19.81 3.04
CA PHE A 165 -7.95 -18.98 2.37
C PHE A 165 -9.33 -19.08 3.03
N CYS A 166 -10.05 -17.96 3.09
CA CYS A 166 -11.45 -17.91 3.49
C CYS A 166 -12.30 -17.63 2.24
N PHE A 167 -12.91 -18.66 1.67
CA PHE A 167 -13.72 -18.53 0.47
C PHE A 167 -15.06 -17.89 0.78
N TYR A 168 -15.46 -16.90 -0.01
CA TYR A 168 -16.86 -16.51 -0.03
C TYR A 168 -17.70 -17.66 -0.56
N PHE A 169 -18.73 -18.02 0.19
CA PHE A 169 -19.66 -19.09 -0.14
C PHE A 169 -21.06 -18.48 -0.33
N TYR A 170 -21.72 -18.83 -1.43
CA TYR A 170 -23.01 -18.28 -1.82
C TYR A 170 -24.06 -19.39 -1.86
N TRP A 171 -24.93 -19.39 -0.87
CA TRP A 171 -26.03 -20.34 -0.69
C TRP A 171 -27.35 -19.58 -0.58
N PHE A 172 -28.31 -19.93 -1.43
CA PHE A 172 -29.61 -19.30 -1.56
C PHE A 172 -30.71 -20.36 -1.45
N ALA A 173 -30.91 -20.91 -0.26
CA ALA A 173 -32.00 -21.85 0.03
C ALA A 173 -32.05 -23.08 -0.89
N GLY A 174 -30.98 -23.87 -0.89
CA GLY A 174 -30.86 -25.08 -1.72
C GLY A 174 -30.16 -24.88 -3.07
N LYS A 175 -29.86 -23.62 -3.44
CA LYS A 175 -29.10 -23.30 -4.65
C LYS A 175 -27.76 -22.66 -4.30
N THR A 176 -26.67 -23.23 -4.80
CA THR A 176 -25.35 -22.61 -4.73
C THR A 176 -25.03 -21.82 -6.00
N LEU A 177 -24.27 -20.74 -5.86
CA LEU A 177 -23.66 -20.00 -6.96
C LEU A 177 -22.16 -19.91 -6.72
N LEU A 178 -21.36 -19.94 -7.80
CA LEU A 178 -19.89 -19.84 -7.76
C LEU A 178 -19.17 -20.91 -6.93
N GLU A 179 -19.81 -22.03 -6.61
CA GLU A 179 -19.25 -23.08 -5.73
C GLU A 179 -18.14 -23.92 -6.38
N MET A 180 -18.09 -23.99 -7.72
CA MET A 180 -17.18 -24.87 -8.46
C MET A 180 -15.71 -24.76 -8.02
N PRO A 181 -15.10 -23.55 -7.84
CA PRO A 181 -13.71 -23.45 -7.36
C PRO A 181 -13.50 -24.07 -5.97
N ILE A 182 -14.47 -23.94 -5.07
CA ILE A 182 -14.41 -24.51 -3.71
C ILE A 182 -14.45 -26.04 -3.78
N THR A 183 -15.33 -26.60 -4.62
CA THR A 183 -15.41 -28.05 -4.86
C THR A 183 -14.12 -28.59 -5.47
N GLN A 184 -13.55 -27.90 -6.45
CA GLN A 184 -12.26 -28.27 -7.03
C GLN A 184 -11.13 -28.22 -5.98
N TRP A 185 -11.06 -27.17 -5.16
CA TRP A 185 -10.08 -27.05 -4.07
C TRP A 185 -10.22 -28.16 -3.03
N HIS A 186 -11.46 -28.47 -2.65
CA HIS A 186 -11.79 -29.54 -1.70
C HIS A 186 -11.29 -30.90 -2.20
N GLN A 187 -11.52 -31.20 -3.47
CA GLN A 187 -11.20 -32.49 -4.11
C GLN A 187 -9.73 -32.63 -4.52
N ASP A 188 -8.97 -31.54 -4.62
CA ASP A 188 -7.59 -31.57 -5.06
C ASP A 188 -6.63 -31.76 -3.87
N ASP A 189 -6.03 -32.95 -3.76
CA ASP A 189 -5.07 -33.28 -2.71
C ASP A 189 -3.67 -32.70 -2.95
N THR A 190 -3.39 -32.17 -4.14
CA THR A 190 -2.13 -31.44 -4.40
C THR A 190 -2.14 -30.04 -3.79
N ILE A 191 -3.33 -29.48 -3.53
CA ILE A 191 -3.49 -28.23 -2.80
C ILE A 191 -3.47 -28.52 -1.30
N THR A 192 -2.40 -28.09 -0.63
CA THR A 192 -2.21 -28.35 0.81
C THR A 192 -2.57 -27.15 1.69
N LEU A 193 -2.75 -25.97 1.10
CA LEU A 193 -3.12 -24.76 1.82
C LEU A 193 -4.52 -24.94 2.46
N PRO A 194 -4.66 -24.74 3.79
CA PRO A 194 -5.94 -24.84 4.46
C PRO A 194 -6.98 -23.84 3.96
N PHE A 195 -8.27 -24.14 4.19
CA PHE A 195 -9.36 -23.23 3.83
C PHE A 195 -10.53 -23.25 4.81
N CYS A 196 -11.29 -22.17 4.89
CA CYS A 196 -12.62 -22.12 5.51
C CYS A 196 -13.61 -21.37 4.62
N LEU A 197 -14.87 -21.32 5.03
CA LEU A 197 -15.93 -20.61 4.30
C LEU A 197 -16.42 -19.39 5.08
N CYS A 198 -16.74 -18.33 4.34
CA CYS A 198 -17.53 -17.20 4.79
C CYS A 198 -18.82 -17.14 3.97
N TRP A 199 -19.96 -17.45 4.60
CA TRP A 199 -21.26 -17.37 3.95
C TRP A 199 -21.64 -15.91 3.74
N ALA A 200 -21.65 -15.49 2.47
CA ALA A 200 -22.15 -14.19 2.03
C ALA A 200 -23.69 -14.25 2.00
N ASN A 201 -24.30 -14.24 3.19
CA ASN A 201 -25.71 -14.52 3.45
C ASN A 201 -26.67 -13.38 3.07
N GLU A 202 -26.25 -12.53 2.14
CA GLU A 202 -27.03 -11.42 1.61
C GLU A 202 -27.80 -11.85 0.35
N LYS A 203 -28.93 -11.21 0.09
CA LYS A 203 -29.61 -11.31 -1.19
C LYS A 203 -28.69 -10.79 -2.30
N TRP A 204 -28.71 -11.41 -3.47
CA TRP A 204 -27.96 -10.88 -4.60
C TRP A 204 -28.79 -9.84 -5.32
N ALA A 205 -28.40 -8.57 -5.25
CA ALA A 205 -29.03 -7.48 -6.00
C ALA A 205 -28.23 -7.14 -7.26
N ARG A 206 -28.89 -6.51 -8.26
CA ARG A 206 -28.20 -6.03 -9.47
C ARG A 206 -27.15 -4.94 -9.20
N ARG A 207 -27.25 -4.25 -8.06
CA ARG A 207 -26.23 -3.30 -7.59
C ARG A 207 -25.20 -4.03 -6.73
N TRP A 208 -23.92 -3.79 -7.03
CA TRP A 208 -22.76 -4.43 -6.38
C TRP A 208 -22.56 -4.05 -4.90
N ASP A 209 -23.36 -3.15 -4.35
CA ASP A 209 -23.29 -2.70 -2.95
C ASP A 209 -24.28 -3.42 -2.03
N GLY A 210 -25.00 -4.43 -2.53
CA GLY A 210 -25.98 -5.21 -1.78
C GLY A 210 -27.24 -4.43 -1.41
N ARG A 211 -27.44 -3.22 -1.98
CA ARG A 211 -28.56 -2.32 -1.67
C ARG A 211 -29.48 -2.17 -2.89
N GLY A 212 -30.79 -2.29 -2.68
CA GLY A 212 -31.82 -1.95 -3.66
C GLY A 212 -32.87 -3.05 -3.85
N ASP A 213 -33.97 -2.66 -4.51
CA ASP A 213 -35.17 -3.50 -4.67
C ASP A 213 -35.10 -4.48 -5.87
N ASP A 214 -34.07 -4.38 -6.72
CA ASP A 214 -33.85 -5.26 -7.89
C ASP A 214 -33.07 -6.54 -7.49
N ILE A 215 -33.76 -7.44 -6.78
CA ILE A 215 -33.23 -8.73 -6.32
C ILE A 215 -33.09 -9.70 -7.52
N LEU A 216 -31.90 -10.24 -7.74
CA LEU A 216 -31.59 -11.26 -8.75
C LEU A 216 -31.82 -12.69 -8.23
N ILE A 217 -31.48 -12.93 -6.97
CA ILE A 217 -31.83 -14.15 -6.23
C ILE A 217 -32.06 -13.80 -4.76
N ASP A 218 -33.15 -14.31 -4.20
CA ASP A 218 -33.55 -14.06 -2.82
C ASP A 218 -32.85 -15.01 -1.84
N GLN A 219 -32.86 -14.65 -0.56
CA GLN A 219 -32.33 -15.43 0.54
C GLN A 219 -33.48 -15.81 1.50
N ALA A 220 -33.62 -17.09 1.79
CA ALA A 220 -34.43 -17.55 2.91
C ALA A 220 -33.53 -17.71 4.14
N HIS A 221 -34.10 -17.46 5.33
CA HIS A 221 -33.46 -17.68 6.62
C HIS A 221 -34.51 -18.28 7.57
N ASP A 222 -34.86 -19.55 7.34
CA ASP A 222 -35.76 -20.31 8.20
C ASP A 222 -35.06 -21.53 8.79
N ALA A 223 -35.72 -22.19 9.75
CA ALA A 223 -35.11 -23.29 10.48
C ALA A 223 -34.79 -24.51 9.60
N ASP A 224 -35.53 -24.73 8.51
CA ASP A 224 -35.30 -25.84 7.59
C ASP A 224 -34.10 -25.52 6.69
N ASP A 225 -33.99 -24.28 6.20
CA ASP A 225 -32.82 -23.82 5.44
C ASP A 225 -31.55 -23.80 6.28
N ASP A 226 -31.63 -23.42 7.57
CA ASP A 226 -30.48 -23.50 8.48
C ASP A 226 -29.88 -24.90 8.51
N LEU A 227 -30.73 -25.94 8.59
CA LEU A 227 -30.31 -27.34 8.60
C LEU A 227 -29.81 -27.80 7.22
N ALA A 228 -30.44 -27.36 6.13
CA ALA A 228 -30.00 -27.66 4.78
C ALA A 228 -28.62 -27.06 4.48
N PHE A 229 -28.41 -25.81 4.87
CA PHE A 229 -27.15 -25.09 4.73
C PHE A 229 -26.02 -25.78 5.49
N ILE A 230 -26.20 -26.07 6.79
CA ILE A 230 -25.14 -26.70 7.58
C ILE A 230 -24.84 -28.11 7.10
N ALA A 231 -25.87 -28.87 6.67
CA ALA A 231 -25.69 -30.20 6.11
C ALA A 231 -24.82 -30.18 4.84
N HIS A 232 -25.06 -29.18 3.98
CA HIS A 232 -24.28 -28.97 2.76
C HIS A 232 -22.83 -28.57 3.08
N VAL A 233 -22.64 -27.56 3.93
CA VAL A 233 -21.30 -27.07 4.30
C VAL A 233 -20.48 -28.11 5.07
N ALA A 234 -21.14 -29.01 5.80
CA ALA A 234 -20.46 -30.09 6.53
C ALA A 234 -19.64 -31.02 5.63
N ALA A 235 -19.95 -31.14 4.33
CA ALA A 235 -19.12 -31.86 3.38
C ALA A 235 -17.70 -31.27 3.33
N TYR A 236 -17.58 -29.93 3.31
CA TYR A 236 -16.30 -29.23 3.35
C TYR A 236 -15.64 -29.32 4.73
N MET A 237 -16.42 -29.20 5.81
CA MET A 237 -15.89 -29.25 7.18
C MET A 237 -15.22 -30.60 7.51
N ARG A 238 -15.63 -31.70 6.88
CA ARG A 238 -14.98 -33.01 7.03
C ARG A 238 -13.59 -33.07 6.42
N ASN A 239 -13.24 -32.16 5.52
CA ASN A 239 -11.94 -32.17 4.86
C ASN A 239 -10.82 -31.94 5.90
N PRO A 240 -9.74 -32.74 5.89
CA PRO A 240 -8.61 -32.55 6.80
C PRO A 240 -7.89 -31.20 6.60
N LYS A 241 -8.01 -30.61 5.42
CA LYS A 241 -7.47 -29.27 5.07
C LYS A 241 -8.37 -28.13 5.56
N TYR A 242 -9.54 -28.42 6.13
CA TYR A 242 -10.43 -27.37 6.62
C TYR A 242 -9.82 -26.67 7.84
N LEU A 243 -9.80 -25.34 7.85
CA LEU A 243 -9.21 -24.55 8.92
C LEU A 243 -9.95 -24.81 10.23
N ARG A 244 -9.17 -25.06 11.28
CA ARG A 244 -9.67 -25.35 12.62
C ARG A 244 -9.01 -24.47 13.67
N VAL A 245 -9.79 -24.07 14.67
CA VAL A 245 -9.32 -23.44 15.92
C VAL A 245 -9.59 -24.44 17.04
N GLU A 246 -8.53 -24.91 17.69
CA GLU A 246 -8.62 -25.93 18.75
C GLU A 246 -9.40 -27.19 18.30
N GLY A 247 -9.17 -27.62 17.05
CA GLY A 247 -9.85 -28.78 16.47
C GLY A 247 -11.25 -28.50 15.90
N ARG A 248 -11.87 -27.35 16.19
CA ARG A 248 -13.22 -26.98 15.74
C ARG A 248 -13.20 -26.36 14.32
N PRO A 249 -13.98 -26.85 13.32
CA PRO A 249 -14.03 -26.24 11.99
C PRO A 249 -14.52 -24.79 12.07
N VAL A 250 -13.82 -23.88 11.38
CA VAL A 250 -14.16 -22.45 11.36
C VAL A 250 -15.18 -22.13 10.27
N LEU A 251 -16.34 -21.57 10.65
CA LEU A 251 -17.36 -21.09 9.71
C LEU A 251 -17.67 -19.62 9.98
N LEU A 252 -17.58 -18.79 8.95
CA LEU A 252 -17.90 -17.37 9.03
C LEU A 252 -19.29 -17.09 8.43
N VAL A 253 -20.00 -16.11 9.02
CA VAL A 253 -21.21 -15.50 8.46
C VAL A 253 -20.95 -14.01 8.20
N TYR A 254 -21.31 -13.52 7.02
CA TYR A 254 -21.00 -12.15 6.63
C TYR A 254 -21.88 -11.11 7.35
N ARG A 255 -23.18 -11.36 7.47
CA ARG A 255 -24.16 -10.46 8.13
C ARG A 255 -25.08 -11.22 9.10
N PRO A 256 -24.67 -11.44 10.35
CA PRO A 256 -25.49 -12.10 11.35
C PRO A 256 -26.89 -11.49 11.60
N HIS A 257 -27.15 -10.17 11.42
CA HIS A 257 -28.52 -9.65 11.65
C HIS A 257 -29.57 -10.15 10.65
N LEU A 258 -29.15 -10.68 9.51
CA LEU A 258 -30.08 -11.25 8.52
C LEU A 258 -30.69 -12.56 9.01
N LEU A 259 -30.06 -13.22 9.98
CA LEU A 259 -30.64 -14.38 10.65
C LEU A 259 -31.72 -13.89 11.62
N PRO A 260 -32.97 -14.39 11.54
CA PRO A 260 -34.04 -13.95 12.44
C PRO A 260 -33.71 -14.18 13.91
N GLU A 261 -33.11 -15.33 14.23
CA GLU A 261 -32.79 -15.76 15.59
C GLU A 261 -31.38 -16.38 15.60
N PRO A 262 -30.30 -15.57 15.50
CA PRO A 262 -28.95 -16.06 15.21
C PRO A 262 -28.41 -17.04 16.26
N ALA A 263 -28.75 -16.85 17.54
CA ALA A 263 -28.37 -17.77 18.61
C ALA A 263 -29.03 -19.15 18.44
N GLN A 264 -30.32 -19.18 18.08
CA GLN A 264 -31.02 -20.44 17.82
C GLN A 264 -30.52 -21.13 16.55
N THR A 265 -30.18 -20.35 15.51
CA THR A 265 -29.52 -20.85 14.29
C THR A 265 -28.18 -21.50 14.64
N ALA A 266 -27.36 -20.85 15.47
CA ALA A 266 -26.09 -21.40 15.93
C ALA A 266 -26.29 -22.72 16.70
N ASP A 267 -27.30 -22.80 17.58
CA ASP A 267 -27.63 -24.02 18.31
C ASP A 267 -28.07 -25.16 17.38
N ARG A 268 -28.90 -24.87 16.36
CA ARG A 268 -29.30 -25.84 15.33
C ARG A 268 -28.08 -26.38 14.58
N TRP A 269 -27.18 -25.50 14.14
CA TRP A 269 -25.96 -25.90 13.43
C TRP A 269 -25.06 -26.77 14.29
N ARG A 270 -24.80 -26.37 15.54
CA ARG A 270 -23.98 -27.17 16.47
C ARG A 270 -24.62 -28.52 16.77
N GLY A 271 -25.93 -28.56 17.02
CA GLY A 271 -26.68 -29.79 17.23
C GLY A 271 -26.52 -30.76 16.07
N TRP A 272 -26.81 -30.28 14.86
CA TRP A 272 -26.66 -31.06 13.64
C TRP A 272 -25.23 -31.56 13.46
N CYS A 273 -24.21 -30.71 13.64
CA CYS A 273 -22.81 -31.07 13.51
C CYS A 273 -22.35 -32.15 14.50
N ARG A 274 -22.80 -32.09 15.76
CA ARG A 274 -22.52 -33.13 16.76
C ARG A 274 -23.15 -34.45 16.36
N ASP A 275 -24.43 -34.43 15.98
CA ASP A 275 -25.20 -35.64 15.62
C ASP A 275 -24.64 -36.34 14.36
N HIS A 276 -23.94 -35.60 13.49
CA HIS A 276 -23.41 -36.11 12.22
C HIS A 276 -21.88 -36.24 12.19
N GLY A 277 -21.25 -36.30 13.37
CA GLY A 277 -19.82 -36.64 13.53
C GLY A 277 -18.83 -35.54 13.15
N ILE A 278 -19.28 -34.29 12.98
CA ILE A 278 -18.38 -33.13 12.81
C ILE A 278 -17.82 -32.69 14.17
N GLY A 279 -18.61 -32.83 15.23
CA GLY A 279 -18.30 -32.33 16.58
C GLY A 279 -18.66 -30.85 16.74
N GLU A 280 -17.93 -30.15 17.60
CA GLU A 280 -18.10 -28.71 17.79
C GLU A 280 -17.51 -27.89 16.63
N ILE A 281 -18.16 -26.76 16.33
CA ILE A 281 -17.74 -25.80 15.31
C ILE A 281 -17.31 -24.46 15.94
N HIS A 282 -16.50 -23.70 15.23
CA HIS A 282 -16.07 -22.35 15.62
C HIS A 282 -16.77 -21.33 14.72
N LEU A 283 -17.83 -20.72 15.24
CA LEU A 283 -18.66 -19.74 14.53
C LEU A 283 -18.08 -18.35 14.69
N ALA A 284 -17.83 -17.68 13.57
CA ALA A 284 -17.36 -16.31 13.54
C ALA A 284 -18.23 -15.46 12.61
N TYR A 285 -18.16 -14.14 12.74
CA TYR A 285 -18.82 -13.23 11.80
C TYR A 285 -17.90 -12.08 11.39
N VAL A 286 -18.20 -11.47 10.25
CA VAL A 286 -17.41 -10.36 9.68
C VAL A 286 -17.96 -9.02 10.14
N GLN A 287 -17.11 -8.15 10.70
CA GLN A 287 -17.48 -6.80 11.16
C GLN A 287 -17.58 -5.77 10.01
N GLY A 288 -18.20 -6.18 8.90
CA GLY A 288 -18.33 -5.37 7.68
C GLY A 288 -19.43 -4.31 7.75
N PHE A 289 -20.52 -4.58 8.46
CA PHE A 289 -21.68 -3.69 8.55
C PHE A 289 -22.16 -3.47 9.98
N GLU A 290 -21.96 -4.47 10.81
CA GLU A 290 -22.49 -4.59 12.15
C GLU A 290 -21.45 -5.16 13.10
N ARG A 291 -21.63 -4.91 14.39
CA ARG A 291 -20.68 -5.29 15.43
C ARG A 291 -21.37 -5.73 16.73
N PRO A 292 -22.29 -6.72 16.72
CA PRO A 292 -22.79 -7.31 17.95
C PRO A 292 -21.66 -7.99 18.74
N ASP A 293 -21.82 -8.16 20.05
CA ASP A 293 -20.97 -9.12 20.76
C ASP A 293 -21.27 -10.52 20.22
N PRO A 294 -20.29 -11.31 19.75
CA PRO A 294 -20.54 -12.64 19.22
C PRO A 294 -21.26 -13.56 20.23
N ARG A 295 -21.03 -13.36 21.53
CA ARG A 295 -21.68 -14.16 22.59
C ARG A 295 -23.20 -13.97 22.60
N ASP A 296 -23.68 -12.76 22.29
CA ASP A 296 -25.10 -12.42 22.29
C ASP A 296 -25.87 -13.09 21.13
N ILE A 297 -25.15 -13.54 20.10
CA ILE A 297 -25.70 -14.17 18.90
C ILE A 297 -25.35 -15.67 18.79
N GLY A 298 -24.80 -16.28 19.85
CA GLY A 298 -24.42 -17.70 19.88
C GLY A 298 -23.12 -18.04 19.12
N PHE A 299 -22.31 -17.04 18.79
CA PHE A 299 -21.06 -17.19 18.03
C PHE A 299 -19.84 -17.15 18.97
N ASP A 300 -18.70 -17.69 18.50
CA ASP A 300 -17.46 -17.75 19.28
C ASP A 300 -16.57 -16.51 19.10
N ALA A 301 -16.62 -15.88 17.92
CA ALA A 301 -15.70 -14.81 17.56
C ALA A 301 -16.28 -13.79 16.57
N ALA A 302 -15.60 -12.66 16.46
CA ALA A 302 -15.78 -11.70 15.37
C ALA A 302 -14.47 -11.51 14.59
N VAL A 303 -14.58 -11.07 13.34
CA VAL A 303 -13.45 -10.80 12.44
C VAL A 303 -13.52 -9.36 11.97
N GLU A 304 -12.46 -8.59 12.23
CA GLU A 304 -12.33 -7.23 11.71
C GLU A 304 -12.24 -7.22 10.18
N PHE A 305 -12.95 -6.29 9.52
CA PHE A 305 -13.04 -6.24 8.06
C PHE A 305 -12.75 -4.83 7.52
N PRO A 306 -11.48 -4.38 7.53
CA PRO A 306 -11.11 -3.12 6.89
C PRO A 306 -11.41 -3.19 5.37
N PRO A 307 -11.83 -2.07 4.75
CA PRO A 307 -11.84 -0.72 5.30
C PRO A 307 -13.16 -0.31 6.00
N ASN A 308 -14.16 -1.19 6.12
CA ASN A 308 -15.52 -0.82 6.55
C ASN A 308 -15.64 -0.34 8.01
N MET A 309 -14.54 -0.44 8.77
CA MET A 309 -14.49 -0.10 10.18
C MET A 309 -13.91 1.29 10.51
N SER A 310 -13.37 2.02 9.53
CA SER A 310 -12.93 3.40 9.72
C SER A 310 -13.60 4.34 8.71
N THR A 311 -13.52 5.64 9.00
CA THR A 311 -13.93 6.71 8.08
C THR A 311 -12.79 7.73 7.98
N PRO A 312 -11.73 7.43 7.21
CA PRO A 312 -10.61 8.35 7.05
C PRO A 312 -11.02 9.70 6.47
N PRO A 313 -10.20 10.75 6.61
CA PRO A 313 -10.45 12.02 5.97
C PRO A 313 -10.44 11.89 4.45
N SER A 314 -11.25 12.73 3.79
CA SER A 314 -11.22 12.82 2.33
C SER A 314 -10.04 13.65 1.84
N VAL A 315 -9.36 13.15 0.82
CA VAL A 315 -8.27 13.84 0.10
C VAL A 315 -8.68 14.22 -1.32
N ALA A 316 -9.97 14.09 -1.66
CA ALA A 316 -10.50 14.29 -3.02
C ALA A 316 -10.26 15.71 -3.54
N SER A 317 -10.41 16.73 -2.70
CA SER A 317 -10.22 18.15 -3.09
C SER A 317 -8.80 18.48 -3.55
N ARG A 318 -7.81 17.67 -3.16
CA ARG A 318 -6.40 17.85 -3.56
C ARG A 318 -6.10 17.21 -4.91
N GLN A 319 -6.88 16.21 -5.31
CA GLN A 319 -6.62 15.42 -6.52
C GLN A 319 -6.83 16.26 -7.78
N ARG A 320 -6.04 15.96 -8.82
CA ARG A 320 -6.09 16.63 -10.11
C ARG A 320 -6.89 15.76 -11.08
N LEU A 321 -8.11 16.17 -11.40
CA LEU A 321 -9.05 15.33 -12.15
C LEU A 321 -8.62 15.17 -13.62
N ILE A 322 -8.67 13.92 -14.09
CA ILE A 322 -8.60 13.56 -15.51
C ILE A 322 -10.03 13.52 -16.06
N ASN A 323 -10.92 12.86 -15.32
CA ASN A 323 -12.36 12.90 -15.57
C ASN A 323 -12.98 14.08 -14.79
N PRO A 324 -13.40 15.17 -15.46
CA PRO A 324 -14.00 16.33 -14.78
C PRO A 324 -15.34 16.01 -14.11
N ASP A 325 -16.02 14.93 -14.54
CA ASP A 325 -17.31 14.50 -14.01
C ASP A 325 -17.18 13.49 -12.85
N PHE A 326 -15.95 13.19 -12.41
CA PHE A 326 -15.72 12.30 -11.28
C PHE A 326 -16.42 12.84 -10.01
N ASN A 327 -17.25 12.00 -9.42
CA ASN A 327 -18.06 12.29 -8.23
C ASN A 327 -18.03 11.12 -7.23
N GLY A 328 -16.88 10.46 -7.13
CA GLY A 328 -16.60 9.44 -6.13
C GLY A 328 -15.95 10.00 -4.86
N ASP A 329 -15.66 9.12 -3.91
CA ASP A 329 -14.97 9.44 -2.68
C ASP A 329 -13.49 9.06 -2.80
N VAL A 330 -12.61 9.96 -2.37
CA VAL A 330 -11.17 9.69 -2.26
C VAL A 330 -10.76 9.91 -0.80
N LEU A 331 -10.29 8.86 -0.15
CA LEU A 331 -9.99 8.78 1.27
C LEU A 331 -8.50 8.45 1.48
N ASP A 332 -7.92 8.88 2.60
CA ASP A 332 -6.53 8.55 2.92
C ASP A 332 -6.42 7.17 3.58
N TRP A 333 -5.81 6.20 2.89
CA TRP A 333 -5.58 4.85 3.43
C TRP A 333 -4.63 4.86 4.64
N ARG A 334 -3.71 5.83 4.73
CA ARG A 334 -2.71 5.88 5.82
C ARG A 334 -3.38 6.09 7.17
N GLU A 335 -4.43 6.90 7.22
CA GLU A 335 -5.21 7.12 8.44
C GLU A 335 -6.07 5.89 8.79
N LEU A 336 -6.62 5.17 7.78
CA LEU A 336 -7.27 3.87 8.02
C LEU A 336 -6.30 2.90 8.71
N ALA A 337 -5.10 2.72 8.16
CA ALA A 337 -4.11 1.80 8.72
C ALA A 337 -3.71 2.20 10.14
N ARG A 338 -3.44 3.49 10.38
CA ARG A 338 -3.11 4.01 11.72
C ARG A 338 -4.23 3.76 12.74
N ASP A 339 -5.47 4.06 12.37
CA ASP A 339 -6.65 3.85 13.24
C ASP A 339 -6.81 2.37 13.63
N MET A 340 -6.61 1.48 12.66
CA MET A 340 -6.81 0.04 12.86
C MET A 340 -5.66 -0.61 13.63
N GLU A 341 -4.42 -0.18 13.38
CA GLU A 341 -3.22 -0.62 14.12
C GLU A 341 -3.36 -0.34 15.63
N GLN A 342 -3.94 0.80 15.99
CA GLN A 342 -4.05 1.26 17.37
C GLN A 342 -5.29 0.72 18.10
N ARG A 343 -6.15 -0.03 17.42
CA ARG A 343 -7.43 -0.46 17.99
C ARG A 343 -7.23 -1.59 19.00
N PRO A 344 -7.72 -1.46 20.25
CA PRO A 344 -7.63 -2.54 21.22
C PRO A 344 -8.45 -3.75 20.78
N LEU A 345 -8.02 -4.94 21.20
CA LEU A 345 -8.88 -6.13 21.16
C LEU A 345 -10.05 -5.97 22.15
N ARG A 346 -11.05 -6.83 22.02
CA ARG A 346 -12.26 -6.83 22.86
C ARG A 346 -12.17 -7.94 23.91
N GLU A 347 -13.10 -7.93 24.86
CA GLU A 347 -13.22 -8.99 25.88
C GLU A 347 -13.62 -10.34 25.26
N TYR A 348 -14.40 -10.31 24.18
CA TYR A 348 -14.70 -11.49 23.37
C TYR A 348 -13.60 -11.72 22.32
N THR A 349 -13.50 -12.93 21.78
CA THR A 349 -12.54 -13.28 20.72
C THR A 349 -12.76 -12.42 19.48
N LEU A 350 -11.81 -11.52 19.21
CA LEU A 350 -11.79 -10.69 18.02
C LEU A 350 -10.53 -11.00 17.22
N TYR A 351 -10.69 -11.57 16.03
CA TYR A 351 -9.58 -11.74 15.10
C TYR A 351 -9.33 -10.43 14.35
N PRO A 352 -8.13 -9.85 14.47
CA PRO A 352 -7.80 -8.59 13.81
C PRO A 352 -7.71 -8.75 12.28
N GLY A 353 -7.92 -7.63 11.59
CA GLY A 353 -8.04 -7.58 10.14
C GLY A 353 -7.14 -6.52 9.54
N VAL A 354 -6.51 -6.82 8.40
CA VAL A 354 -5.71 -5.87 7.60
C VAL A 354 -6.12 -5.89 6.13
N ASN A 355 -5.80 -4.85 5.35
CA ASN A 355 -6.04 -4.82 3.90
C ASN A 355 -4.89 -4.16 3.11
N PRO A 356 -4.53 -4.62 1.90
CA PRO A 356 -3.47 -4.01 1.08
C PRO A 356 -3.94 -2.76 0.31
N GLY A 357 -5.19 -2.33 0.48
CA GLY A 357 -5.77 -1.20 -0.25
C GLY A 357 -7.26 -1.42 -0.53
N TRP A 358 -7.90 -0.40 -1.09
CA TRP A 358 -9.30 -0.50 -1.54
C TRP A 358 -9.61 0.54 -2.60
N ASP A 359 -10.19 0.11 -3.72
CA ASP A 359 -10.65 0.93 -4.84
C ASP A 359 -11.70 0.15 -5.64
N ASN A 360 -12.97 0.55 -5.51
CA ASN A 360 -14.07 -0.05 -6.25
C ASN A 360 -14.54 0.76 -7.48
N GLU A 361 -13.69 1.65 -8.01
CA GLU A 361 -13.91 2.30 -9.30
C GLU A 361 -14.26 1.31 -10.44
N PRO A 362 -13.64 0.11 -10.55
CA PRO A 362 -14.02 -0.88 -11.57
C PRO A 362 -15.50 -1.30 -11.54
N ARG A 363 -16.12 -1.33 -10.35
CA ARG A 363 -17.55 -1.63 -10.16
C ARG A 363 -18.44 -0.39 -10.23
N ARG A 364 -17.90 0.81 -9.96
CA ARG A 364 -18.65 2.07 -9.83
C ARG A 364 -18.01 3.21 -10.60
N SER A 365 -17.83 3.05 -11.91
CA SER A 365 -17.09 4.03 -12.70
C SER A 365 -17.61 5.47 -12.55
N GLY A 366 -16.70 6.42 -12.32
CA GLY A 366 -16.94 7.83 -12.03
C GLY A 366 -17.43 8.11 -10.61
N LYS A 367 -17.72 7.08 -9.81
CA LYS A 367 -18.34 7.16 -8.48
C LYS A 367 -17.72 6.16 -7.48
N GLY A 368 -16.50 5.71 -7.76
CA GLY A 368 -15.77 4.79 -6.90
C GLY A 368 -15.48 5.39 -5.52
N ARG A 369 -15.28 4.52 -4.54
CA ARG A 369 -14.73 4.83 -3.23
C ARG A 369 -13.30 4.32 -3.20
N ILE A 370 -12.35 5.24 -3.20
CA ILE A 370 -10.94 5.01 -3.44
C ILE A 370 -10.15 5.36 -2.18
N TYR A 371 -9.30 4.44 -1.71
CA TYR A 371 -8.38 4.67 -0.59
C TYR A 371 -6.97 4.85 -1.17
N LEU A 372 -6.52 6.10 -1.23
CA LEU A 372 -5.21 6.47 -1.77
C LEU A 372 -4.09 6.31 -0.74
N HIS A 373 -2.86 6.30 -1.24
CA HIS A 373 -1.62 6.25 -0.45
C HIS A 373 -1.39 4.92 0.30
N ALA A 374 -2.08 3.85 -0.10
CA ALA A 374 -1.71 2.48 0.27
C ALA A 374 -0.36 2.10 -0.34
N SER A 375 0.48 1.41 0.42
CA SER A 375 1.79 0.92 -0.04
C SER A 375 2.16 -0.40 0.64
N PRO A 376 2.96 -1.27 -0.02
CA PRO A 376 3.40 -2.53 0.56
C PRO A 376 4.13 -2.36 1.90
N ARG A 377 4.98 -1.34 2.05
CA ARG A 377 5.70 -1.11 3.33
C ARG A 377 4.77 -0.75 4.46
N ARG A 378 3.81 0.15 4.25
CA ARG A 378 2.87 0.53 5.32
C ARG A 378 1.93 -0.62 5.67
N TYR A 379 1.53 -1.42 4.67
CA TYR A 379 0.80 -2.67 4.90
C TYR A 379 1.63 -3.67 5.72
N ARG A 380 2.91 -3.87 5.38
CA ARG A 380 3.84 -4.68 6.18
C ARG A 380 3.91 -4.20 7.62
N ASP A 381 4.09 -2.89 7.82
CA ASP A 381 4.23 -2.32 9.16
C ASP A 381 2.95 -2.51 9.98
N TRP A 382 1.77 -2.28 9.38
CA TRP A 382 0.48 -2.52 10.03
C TRP A 382 0.27 -3.99 10.38
N LEU A 383 0.57 -4.91 9.47
CA LEU A 383 0.47 -6.35 9.71
C LEU A 383 1.46 -6.80 10.80
N MET A 384 2.72 -6.39 10.71
CA MET A 384 3.77 -6.70 11.68
C MET A 384 3.36 -6.24 13.08
N ARG A 385 2.89 -5.00 13.22
CA ARG A 385 2.45 -4.46 14.52
C ARG A 385 1.17 -5.10 15.03
N THR A 386 0.26 -5.48 14.14
CA THR A 386 -0.92 -6.28 14.54
C THR A 386 -0.48 -7.61 15.17
N VAL A 387 0.46 -8.31 14.55
CA VAL A 387 0.96 -9.59 15.10
C VAL A 387 1.80 -9.38 16.36
N ARG A 388 2.71 -8.40 16.35
CA ARG A 388 3.67 -8.17 17.43
C ARG A 388 3.03 -7.53 18.66
N ASP A 389 2.12 -6.58 18.47
CA ASP A 389 1.63 -5.69 19.54
C ASP A 389 0.22 -6.09 19.97
N ARG A 390 -0.72 -6.29 19.03
CA ARG A 390 -2.13 -6.64 19.37
C ARG A 390 -2.31 -8.09 19.80
N LEU A 391 -1.55 -9.02 19.22
CA LEU A 391 -1.66 -10.46 19.50
C LEU A 391 -0.65 -11.00 20.54
N THR A 392 0.10 -10.12 21.20
CA THR A 392 1.14 -10.48 22.21
C THR A 392 0.62 -11.50 23.22
N ASP A 393 -0.50 -11.18 23.86
CA ASP A 393 -1.09 -11.97 24.95
C ASP A 393 -2.12 -13.00 24.45
N THR A 394 -2.30 -13.11 23.13
CA THR A 394 -3.24 -14.08 22.55
C THR A 394 -2.61 -15.48 22.50
N PRO A 395 -3.32 -16.54 22.94
CA PRO A 395 -2.82 -17.91 22.83
C PRO A 395 -2.49 -18.29 21.38
N PRO A 396 -1.44 -19.10 21.11
CA PRO A 396 -1.02 -19.43 19.75
C PRO A 396 -2.12 -19.96 18.83
N ALA A 397 -3.06 -20.75 19.35
CA ALA A 397 -4.19 -21.29 18.59
C ALA A 397 -5.16 -20.21 18.07
N HIS A 398 -5.17 -19.03 18.70
CA HIS A 398 -6.03 -17.89 18.37
C HIS A 398 -5.28 -16.73 17.71
N ARG A 399 -3.96 -16.86 17.45
CA ARG A 399 -3.17 -15.85 16.73
C ARG A 399 -3.48 -15.89 15.23
N LEU A 400 -4.71 -15.54 14.89
CA LEU A 400 -5.21 -15.45 13.52
C LEU A 400 -5.30 -13.98 13.11
N VAL A 401 -4.85 -13.65 11.90
CA VAL A 401 -5.07 -12.33 11.29
C VAL A 401 -5.76 -12.53 9.95
N PHE A 402 -6.88 -11.85 9.75
CA PHE A 402 -7.59 -11.88 8.46
C PHE A 402 -7.09 -10.77 7.54
N ILE A 403 -6.95 -11.08 6.25
CA ILE A 403 -6.52 -10.14 5.23
C ILE A 403 -7.63 -10.01 4.20
N ASN A 404 -8.16 -8.81 4.04
CA ASN A 404 -9.07 -8.46 2.97
C ASN A 404 -8.26 -7.83 1.82
N ALA A 405 -7.88 -8.52 0.76
CA ALA A 405 -8.17 -9.91 0.38
C ALA A 405 -7.01 -10.47 -0.47
N TRP A 406 -7.13 -11.75 -0.88
CA TRP A 406 -6.25 -12.36 -1.87
C TRP A 406 -6.45 -11.72 -3.26
N ASN A 407 -7.68 -11.79 -3.80
CA ASN A 407 -7.98 -11.52 -5.20
C ASN A 407 -9.25 -10.68 -5.46
N GLU A 408 -9.60 -9.72 -4.60
CA GLU A 408 -10.73 -8.81 -4.88
C GLU A 408 -10.35 -7.69 -5.86
N TRP A 409 -10.02 -8.07 -7.10
CA TRP A 409 -9.46 -7.16 -8.12
C TRP A 409 -10.34 -5.95 -8.45
N ALA A 410 -11.65 -6.13 -8.53
CA ALA A 410 -12.57 -5.03 -8.83
C ALA A 410 -12.83 -4.09 -7.64
N GLU A 411 -12.29 -4.42 -6.45
CA GLU A 411 -12.31 -3.59 -5.25
C GLU A 411 -10.90 -3.18 -4.79
N GLY A 412 -9.86 -3.47 -5.59
CA GLY A 412 -8.48 -3.06 -5.34
C GLY A 412 -7.81 -3.71 -4.11
N ALA A 413 -8.52 -4.57 -3.37
CA ALA A 413 -8.01 -5.32 -2.23
C ALA A 413 -7.35 -6.62 -2.70
N VAL A 414 -6.11 -6.52 -3.18
CA VAL A 414 -5.41 -7.62 -3.86
C VAL A 414 -3.99 -7.78 -3.32
N LEU A 415 -3.69 -8.99 -2.85
CA LEU A 415 -2.33 -9.48 -2.58
C LEU A 415 -1.66 -10.10 -3.81
N GLU A 416 -2.44 -10.65 -4.75
CA GLU A 416 -1.90 -11.25 -5.98
C GLU A 416 -0.95 -10.28 -6.72
N PRO A 417 0.10 -10.83 -7.38
CA PRO A 417 1.03 -10.00 -8.14
C PRO A 417 0.36 -9.22 -9.27
N ASP A 418 0.72 -7.93 -9.38
CA ASP A 418 0.26 -7.05 -10.45
C ASP A 418 1.44 -6.54 -11.29
N THR A 419 1.18 -6.04 -12.49
CA THR A 419 2.24 -5.59 -13.42
C THR A 419 3.02 -4.39 -12.90
N ARG A 420 2.43 -3.60 -12.00
CA ARG A 420 3.00 -2.34 -11.51
C ARG A 420 4.04 -2.59 -10.42
N LEU A 421 3.72 -3.45 -9.46
CA LEU A 421 4.55 -3.71 -8.27
C LEU A 421 5.08 -5.15 -8.16
N GLY A 422 4.67 -6.04 -9.07
CA GLY A 422 5.06 -7.45 -9.05
C GLY A 422 4.63 -8.10 -7.73
N TYR A 423 5.58 -8.72 -7.04
CA TYR A 423 5.38 -9.47 -5.80
C TYR A 423 5.45 -8.61 -4.54
N ALA A 424 5.45 -7.28 -4.63
CA ALA A 424 5.71 -6.41 -3.49
C ALA A 424 4.73 -6.60 -2.31
N TRP A 425 3.44 -6.84 -2.58
CA TRP A 425 2.43 -7.08 -1.54
C TRP A 425 2.63 -8.41 -0.81
N LEU A 426 2.97 -9.46 -1.55
CA LEU A 426 3.33 -10.76 -0.98
C LEU A 426 4.64 -10.66 -0.20
N GLN A 427 5.65 -9.99 -0.76
CA GLN A 427 6.92 -9.74 -0.09
C GLN A 427 6.74 -8.98 1.23
N ALA A 428 5.88 -7.96 1.23
CA ALA A 428 5.50 -7.23 2.44
C ALA A 428 4.83 -8.15 3.49
N THR A 429 3.96 -9.07 3.05
CA THR A 429 3.34 -10.08 3.93
C THR A 429 4.41 -10.97 4.59
N ARG A 430 5.33 -11.52 3.79
CA ARG A 430 6.45 -12.34 4.27
C ARG A 430 7.36 -11.57 5.23
N GLN A 431 7.74 -10.33 4.89
CA GLN A 431 8.59 -9.50 5.75
C GLN A 431 7.94 -9.18 7.09
N ALA A 432 6.62 -8.96 7.13
CA ALA A 432 5.92 -8.70 8.38
C ALA A 432 6.05 -9.87 9.37
N LEU A 433 5.93 -11.10 8.87
CA LEU A 433 6.13 -12.32 9.66
C LEU A 433 7.59 -12.48 10.10
N LEU A 434 8.54 -12.27 9.18
CA LEU A 434 9.97 -12.41 9.45
C LEU A 434 10.49 -11.40 10.48
N HIS A 435 10.07 -10.14 10.39
CA HIS A 435 10.41 -9.11 11.37
C HIS A 435 9.85 -9.46 12.75
N THR A 436 8.60 -9.93 12.81
CA THR A 436 7.96 -10.28 14.08
C THR A 436 8.62 -11.50 14.73
N ALA A 437 9.11 -12.45 13.94
CA ALA A 437 9.86 -13.61 14.42
C ALA A 437 11.33 -13.30 14.79
N GLY A 438 11.80 -12.06 14.61
CA GLY A 438 13.21 -11.68 14.86
C GLY A 438 14.22 -12.24 13.84
N ALA A 439 13.75 -12.86 12.75
CA ALA A 439 14.57 -13.63 11.80
C ALA A 439 15.39 -12.77 10.82
N LEU A 440 15.17 -11.45 10.77
CA LEU A 440 15.88 -10.53 9.86
C LEU A 440 16.99 -9.71 10.54
N THR A 441 17.40 -10.06 11.77
CA THR A 441 18.38 -9.31 12.58
C THR A 441 19.86 -9.51 12.17
N GLY A 442 20.13 -10.04 10.97
CA GLY A 442 21.47 -10.47 10.54
C GLY A 442 22.25 -9.53 9.63
N ALA A 443 21.84 -8.28 9.41
CA ALA A 443 22.64 -7.35 8.62
C ALA A 443 23.95 -7.02 9.36
N ALA A 444 25.10 -7.20 8.69
CA ALA A 444 26.38 -6.76 9.21
C ALA A 444 26.29 -5.28 9.61
N GLN A 445 26.68 -4.95 10.85
CA GLN A 445 26.67 -3.59 11.36
C GLN A 445 27.66 -2.75 10.54
N ARG A 446 27.16 -2.04 9.55
CA ARG A 446 27.90 -1.07 8.73
C ARG A 446 27.50 0.33 9.16
N ASP A 447 28.42 1.28 9.00
CA ASP A 447 28.18 2.67 9.38
C ASP A 447 27.11 3.31 8.47
N ALA A 448 27.18 3.04 7.17
CA ALA A 448 26.22 3.49 6.18
C ALA A 448 26.37 2.75 4.83
N CYS A 449 25.44 3.01 3.91
CA CYS A 449 25.55 2.64 2.51
C CYS A 449 25.84 3.89 1.64
N LEU A 450 26.71 3.77 0.64
CA LEU A 450 26.98 4.82 -0.34
C LEU A 450 26.36 4.44 -1.69
N VAL A 451 25.57 5.36 -2.24
CA VAL A 451 25.02 5.25 -3.60
C VAL A 451 25.67 6.31 -4.47
N LEU A 452 26.50 5.88 -5.43
CA LEU A 452 27.18 6.76 -6.39
C LEU A 452 26.57 6.59 -7.78
N HIS A 453 26.06 7.68 -8.37
CA HIS A 453 25.69 7.69 -9.79
C HIS A 453 26.88 8.10 -10.66
N ALA A 454 27.48 7.14 -11.35
CA ALA A 454 28.70 7.28 -12.15
C ALA A 454 28.38 7.50 -13.64
N TRP A 455 27.91 8.70 -13.99
CA TRP A 455 27.68 9.09 -15.39
C TRP A 455 28.99 9.45 -16.12
N TYR A 456 29.82 10.30 -15.50
CA TYR A 456 31.13 10.69 -16.01
C TYR A 456 32.22 9.78 -15.44
N LEU A 457 32.73 8.86 -16.26
CA LEU A 457 33.73 7.87 -15.82
C LEU A 457 35.10 8.49 -15.52
N ASP A 458 35.48 9.58 -16.20
CA ASP A 458 36.71 10.32 -15.91
C ASP A 458 36.78 10.88 -14.48
N VAL A 459 35.63 11.07 -13.84
CA VAL A 459 35.49 11.53 -12.46
C VAL A 459 35.33 10.36 -11.47
N LEU A 460 35.03 9.16 -11.95
CA LEU A 460 34.81 7.99 -11.08
C LEU A 460 36.06 7.69 -10.23
N ASP A 461 37.24 7.80 -10.81
CA ASP A 461 38.49 7.53 -10.10
C ASP A 461 38.73 8.51 -8.94
N GLU A 462 38.44 9.81 -9.16
CA GLU A 462 38.49 10.85 -8.12
C GLU A 462 37.49 10.55 -6.98
N ALA A 463 36.27 10.11 -7.34
CA ALA A 463 35.25 9.74 -6.36
C ALA A 463 35.67 8.52 -5.53
N LEU A 464 36.24 7.49 -6.17
CA LEU A 464 36.74 6.29 -5.49
C LEU A 464 37.89 6.62 -4.53
N ASP A 465 38.78 7.55 -4.92
CA ASP A 465 39.82 8.06 -4.01
C ASP A 465 39.21 8.75 -2.79
N ALA A 466 38.27 9.68 -2.99
CA ALA A 466 37.61 10.36 -1.87
C ALA A 466 36.90 9.38 -0.92
N ILE A 467 36.26 8.35 -1.47
CA ILE A 467 35.59 7.29 -0.69
C ILE A 467 36.62 6.46 0.09
N ALA A 468 37.72 6.06 -0.52
CA ALA A 468 38.75 5.26 0.15
C ALA A 468 39.40 6.01 1.35
N HIS A 469 39.47 7.34 1.28
CA HIS A 469 40.04 8.18 2.34
C HIS A 469 39.04 8.61 3.42
N CYS A 470 37.74 8.35 3.27
CA CYS A 470 36.73 8.85 4.21
C CYS A 470 36.74 8.16 5.59
N GLY A 471 37.38 7.00 5.70
CA GLY A 471 37.56 6.27 6.97
C GLY A 471 36.38 5.39 7.40
N LEU A 472 35.27 5.34 6.65
CA LEU A 472 34.09 4.52 6.99
C LEU A 472 34.09 3.13 6.36
N SER A 473 33.42 2.20 7.04
CA SER A 473 33.03 0.92 6.45
C SER A 473 31.70 1.06 5.69
N LEU A 474 31.78 1.26 4.38
CA LEU A 474 30.63 1.52 3.52
C LEU A 474 30.26 0.32 2.66
N ARG A 475 28.95 0.04 2.56
CA ARG A 475 28.42 -0.72 1.42
C ARG A 475 28.42 0.20 0.20
N LEU A 476 29.04 -0.20 -0.91
CA LEU A 476 29.09 0.61 -2.13
C LEU A 476 28.12 0.08 -3.20
N VAL A 477 27.20 0.94 -3.63
CA VAL A 477 26.32 0.71 -4.78
C VAL A 477 26.59 1.79 -5.82
N ILE A 478 26.96 1.39 -7.03
CA ILE A 478 27.20 2.28 -8.15
C ILE A 478 26.10 2.09 -9.18
N THR A 479 25.42 3.19 -9.52
CA THR A 479 24.49 3.25 -10.64
C THR A 479 25.16 3.93 -11.81
N THR A 480 24.88 3.51 -13.04
CA THR A 480 25.46 4.07 -14.26
C THR A 480 24.50 3.92 -15.43
N ASP A 481 24.82 4.52 -16.57
CA ASP A 481 24.14 4.18 -17.83
C ASP A 481 24.29 2.68 -18.14
N ILE A 482 23.23 2.07 -18.66
CA ILE A 482 23.17 0.64 -18.99
C ILE A 482 24.29 0.20 -19.94
N THR A 483 24.76 1.09 -20.82
CA THR A 483 25.83 0.82 -21.78
C THR A 483 27.24 0.89 -21.15
N MET A 484 27.37 1.47 -19.96
CA MET A 484 28.65 1.74 -19.30
C MET A 484 28.95 0.77 -18.13
N VAL A 485 28.04 -0.16 -17.83
CA VAL A 485 28.15 -1.11 -16.69
C VAL A 485 29.48 -1.87 -16.70
N GLU A 486 29.88 -2.39 -17.86
CA GLU A 486 31.09 -3.21 -17.96
C GLU A 486 32.36 -2.39 -17.75
N GLN A 487 32.39 -1.15 -18.24
CA GLN A 487 33.53 -0.25 -18.07
C GLN A 487 33.69 0.17 -16.61
N VAL A 488 32.58 0.42 -15.90
CA VAL A 488 32.57 0.66 -14.46
C VAL A 488 33.14 -0.55 -13.70
N ARG A 489 32.69 -1.77 -14.03
CA ARG A 489 33.20 -3.01 -13.41
C ARG A 489 34.70 -3.20 -13.63
N GLN A 490 35.19 -2.92 -14.84
CA GLN A 490 36.61 -3.00 -15.16
C GLN A 490 37.44 -2.02 -14.32
N ARG A 491 36.99 -0.77 -14.17
CA ARG A 491 37.67 0.22 -13.31
C ARG A 491 37.67 -0.20 -11.84
N LEU A 492 36.54 -0.70 -11.33
CA LEU A 492 36.46 -1.21 -9.95
C LEU A 492 37.42 -2.38 -9.72
N GLN A 493 37.53 -3.30 -10.69
CA GLN A 493 38.46 -4.43 -10.61
C GLN A 493 39.91 -3.95 -10.60
N GLN A 494 40.28 -3.00 -11.47
CA GLN A 494 41.62 -2.41 -11.51
C GLN A 494 42.00 -1.74 -10.18
N ARG A 495 41.04 -1.08 -9.55
CA ARG A 495 41.21 -0.41 -8.26
C ARG A 495 41.00 -1.33 -7.05
N ARG A 496 40.63 -2.60 -7.28
CA ARG A 496 40.29 -3.60 -6.25
C ARG A 496 39.18 -3.13 -5.29
N VAL A 497 38.22 -2.37 -5.79
CA VAL A 497 37.06 -1.88 -5.03
C VAL A 497 35.90 -2.84 -5.22
N GLN A 498 35.30 -3.31 -4.12
CA GLN A 498 34.07 -4.11 -4.18
C GLN A 498 32.85 -3.18 -4.17
N ALA A 499 32.03 -3.27 -5.21
CA ALA A 499 30.78 -2.53 -5.32
C ALA A 499 29.73 -3.31 -6.10
N GLN A 500 28.46 -3.11 -5.76
CA GLN A 500 27.33 -3.53 -6.59
C GLN A 500 27.16 -2.52 -7.73
N VAL A 501 27.13 -2.99 -8.98
CA VAL A 501 26.99 -2.13 -10.17
C VAL A 501 25.68 -2.40 -10.88
N GLU A 502 24.87 -1.35 -11.08
CA GLU A 502 23.56 -1.41 -11.72
C GLU A 502 23.45 -0.40 -12.87
N GLY A 503 22.97 -0.88 -14.03
CA GLY A 503 22.76 -0.07 -15.21
C GLY A 503 21.32 0.41 -15.34
N PHE A 504 21.14 1.67 -15.74
CA PHE A 504 19.84 2.28 -15.97
C PHE A 504 19.81 2.97 -17.33
N GLU A 505 18.63 3.09 -17.93
CA GLU A 505 18.44 4.01 -19.06
C GLU A 505 18.73 5.44 -18.63
N ASN A 506 19.25 6.26 -19.55
CA ASN A 506 19.48 7.68 -19.30
C ASN A 506 18.17 8.47 -19.19
N ARG A 507 17.50 8.34 -18.04
CA ARG A 507 16.20 8.94 -17.74
C ARG A 507 16.14 9.32 -16.27
N GLY A 508 15.73 10.56 -15.99
CA GLY A 508 15.64 11.06 -14.61
C GLY A 508 17.00 11.23 -13.92
N ARG A 509 18.09 11.27 -14.71
CA ARG A 509 19.48 11.55 -14.28
C ARG A 509 19.91 10.66 -13.12
N ASP A 510 20.52 11.24 -12.09
CA ASP A 510 20.91 10.58 -10.85
C ASP A 510 19.74 10.32 -9.89
N ILE A 511 18.57 10.93 -10.11
CA ILE A 511 17.43 10.88 -9.19
C ILE A 511 16.64 9.58 -9.35
N LEU A 512 16.25 9.21 -10.58
CA LEU A 512 15.47 7.99 -10.81
C LEU A 512 16.25 6.71 -10.42
N PRO A 513 17.53 6.51 -10.83
CA PRO A 513 18.36 5.41 -10.37
C PRO A 513 18.49 5.39 -8.84
N PHE A 514 18.69 6.55 -8.21
CA PHE A 514 18.77 6.64 -6.76
C PHE A 514 17.48 6.20 -6.08
N LEU A 515 16.31 6.66 -6.53
CA LEU A 515 15.04 6.24 -5.93
C LEU A 515 14.79 4.73 -6.06
N ARG A 516 15.18 4.12 -7.18
CA ARG A 516 15.09 2.65 -7.37
C ARG A 516 16.01 1.90 -6.40
N VAL A 517 17.25 2.35 -6.26
CA VAL A 517 18.21 1.75 -5.32
C VAL A 517 17.78 2.01 -3.87
N ALA A 518 17.43 3.23 -3.50
CA ALA A 518 16.96 3.61 -2.17
C ALA A 518 15.72 2.81 -1.75
N ASN A 519 14.78 2.58 -2.67
CA ASN A 519 13.64 1.71 -2.42
C ASN A 519 14.09 0.30 -1.99
N ARG A 520 15.00 -0.31 -2.75
CA ARG A 520 15.52 -1.65 -2.44
C ARG A 520 16.31 -1.66 -1.12
N LEU A 521 17.22 -0.71 -0.94
CA LEU A 521 18.06 -0.61 0.26
C LEU A 521 17.20 -0.47 1.52
N LEU A 522 16.11 0.29 1.47
CA LEU A 522 15.17 0.39 2.58
C LEU A 522 14.49 -0.95 2.90
N ASP A 523 14.16 -1.74 1.87
CA ASP A 523 13.57 -3.09 2.05
C ASP A 523 14.59 -4.13 2.54
N GLU A 524 15.88 -3.90 2.28
CA GLU A 524 17.01 -4.69 2.81
C GLU A 524 17.41 -4.27 4.24
N GLY A 525 16.81 -3.22 4.79
CA GLY A 525 17.02 -2.75 6.16
C GLY A 525 18.12 -1.69 6.33
N GLU A 526 18.70 -1.19 5.24
CA GLU A 526 19.69 -0.10 5.29
C GLU A 526 19.01 1.19 5.80
N GLN A 527 19.63 1.84 6.79
CA GLN A 527 19.03 3.00 7.45
C GLN A 527 19.56 4.32 6.89
N VAL A 528 20.88 4.46 6.77
CA VAL A 528 21.56 5.70 6.41
C VAL A 528 22.29 5.54 5.08
N VAL A 529 22.06 6.47 4.15
CA VAL A 529 22.67 6.49 2.84
C VAL A 529 23.37 7.81 2.55
N LEU A 530 24.62 7.74 2.07
CA LEU A 530 25.28 8.84 1.37
C LEU A 530 24.99 8.73 -0.13
N LYS A 531 24.32 9.73 -0.68
CA LYS A 531 24.09 9.86 -2.12
C LYS A 531 25.12 10.78 -2.76
N LEU A 532 25.82 10.29 -3.78
CA LEU A 532 26.79 11.04 -4.59
C LEU A 532 26.51 10.85 -6.09
N HIS A 533 27.08 11.71 -6.92
CA HIS A 533 27.13 11.50 -8.35
C HIS A 533 28.38 12.15 -8.97
N THR A 534 28.80 11.70 -10.15
CA THR A 534 30.01 12.20 -10.82
C THR A 534 29.78 13.52 -11.56
N LYS A 535 29.23 14.55 -10.91
CA LYS A 535 28.87 15.82 -11.56
C LYS A 535 30.01 16.42 -12.39
N LYS A 536 29.72 16.75 -13.65
CA LYS A 536 30.58 17.55 -14.53
C LYS A 536 29.73 18.63 -15.19
N SER A 537 30.13 19.90 -15.06
CA SER A 537 29.47 21.00 -15.78
C SER A 537 30.13 21.17 -17.13
N THR A 538 29.58 20.55 -18.18
CA THR A 538 30.10 20.72 -19.56
C THR A 538 29.90 22.14 -20.13
N HIS A 539 29.11 22.98 -19.45
CA HIS A 539 28.74 24.33 -19.88
C HIS A 539 29.26 25.43 -18.94
N ARG A 540 30.09 25.11 -17.92
CA ARG A 540 30.55 26.06 -16.90
C ARG A 540 31.98 25.75 -16.46
N GLU A 541 32.79 26.78 -16.23
CA GLU A 541 34.19 26.63 -15.81
C GLU A 541 34.36 26.20 -14.32
N ASP A 542 33.32 26.33 -13.49
CA ASP A 542 33.38 26.11 -12.03
C ASP A 542 32.79 24.76 -11.55
N GLY A 543 32.39 23.88 -12.48
CA GLY A 543 31.76 22.60 -12.13
C GLY A 543 32.64 21.64 -11.32
N ASP A 544 33.95 21.63 -11.60
CA ASP A 544 34.91 20.81 -10.86
C ASP A 544 35.15 21.32 -9.44
N THR A 545 35.04 22.64 -9.25
CA THR A 545 35.12 23.27 -7.92
C THR A 545 33.90 22.88 -7.09
N TRP A 546 32.69 22.98 -7.67
CA TRP A 546 31.46 22.54 -6.99
C TRP A 546 31.52 21.07 -6.57
N ARG A 547 31.96 20.18 -7.47
CA ARG A 547 32.12 18.75 -7.14
C ARG A 547 33.09 18.53 -5.98
N ARG A 548 34.28 19.15 -6.03
CA ARG A 548 35.31 19.00 -5.00
C ARG A 548 34.87 19.57 -3.64
N GLU A 549 34.14 20.69 -3.65
CA GLU A 549 33.50 21.24 -2.44
C GLU A 549 32.49 20.25 -1.83
N MET A 550 31.61 19.65 -2.65
CA MET A 550 30.65 18.65 -2.17
C MET A 550 31.33 17.40 -1.63
N PHE A 551 32.34 16.86 -2.32
CA PHE A 551 33.09 15.70 -1.85
C PHE A 551 33.82 16.00 -0.54
N SER A 552 34.48 17.16 -0.43
CA SER A 552 35.12 17.58 0.83
C SER A 552 34.11 17.71 1.97
N ALA A 553 32.96 18.32 1.74
CA ALA A 553 31.94 18.47 2.77
C ALA A 553 31.34 17.12 3.20
N LEU A 554 31.09 16.19 2.27
CA LEU A 554 30.34 14.96 2.53
C LEU A 554 31.21 13.74 2.88
N LEU A 555 32.48 13.71 2.49
CA LEU A 555 33.39 12.56 2.64
C LEU A 555 34.65 12.86 3.45
N ALA A 556 34.97 14.11 3.77
CA ALA A 556 36.22 14.37 4.49
C ALA A 556 36.17 13.78 5.91
N PRO A 557 37.22 13.06 6.38
CA PRO A 557 37.22 12.36 7.66
C PRO A 557 36.80 13.21 8.85
N GLN A 558 37.16 14.51 8.85
CA GLN A 558 36.80 15.43 9.93
C GLN A 558 35.29 15.70 10.07
N HIS A 559 34.49 15.46 9.03
CA HIS A 559 33.03 15.65 9.06
C HIS A 559 32.28 14.33 9.22
N VAL A 560 32.78 13.27 8.58
CA VAL A 560 32.04 12.03 8.41
C VAL A 560 31.69 11.34 9.74
N ASP A 561 32.62 11.33 10.71
CA ASP A 561 32.35 10.81 12.05
C ASP A 561 31.22 11.58 12.76
N ALA A 562 31.18 12.89 12.61
CA ALA A 562 30.15 13.75 13.19
C ALA A 562 28.79 13.52 12.52
N ILE A 563 28.78 13.31 11.20
CA ILE A 563 27.55 13.03 10.43
C ILE A 563 26.96 11.67 10.86
N VAL A 564 27.76 10.61 10.85
CA VAL A 564 27.30 9.26 11.23
C VAL A 564 26.81 9.25 12.68
N ARG A 565 27.56 9.89 13.59
CA ARG A 565 27.14 10.07 14.98
C ARG A 565 25.83 10.83 15.09
N GLY A 566 25.65 11.91 14.32
CA GLY A 566 24.40 12.67 14.27
C GLY A 566 23.20 11.79 13.91
N PHE A 567 23.33 10.92 12.89
CA PHE A 567 22.24 10.01 12.51
C PHE A 567 21.98 8.90 13.54
N ALA A 568 22.99 8.50 14.30
CA ALA A 568 22.89 7.50 15.35
C ALA A 568 22.28 8.06 16.65
N GLU A 569 22.66 9.27 17.04
CA GLU A 569 22.24 9.91 18.29
C GLU A 569 20.90 10.67 18.15
N ASP A 570 20.63 11.23 16.97
CA ASP A 570 19.39 11.95 16.70
C ASP A 570 18.42 11.11 15.84
N PRO A 571 17.38 10.50 16.44
CA PRO A 571 16.42 9.70 15.69
C PRO A 571 15.62 10.52 14.68
N LEU A 572 15.50 11.84 14.88
CA LEU A 572 14.76 12.76 14.01
C LEU A 572 15.63 13.38 12.92
N LEU A 573 16.96 13.21 12.94
CA LEU A 573 17.78 13.63 11.82
C LEU A 573 17.45 12.78 10.58
N GLY A 574 16.93 13.45 9.55
CA GLY A 574 16.47 12.82 8.31
C GLY A 574 17.36 13.08 7.11
N LEU A 575 17.96 14.27 7.01
CA LEU A 575 18.84 14.65 5.91
C LEU A 575 19.94 15.60 6.39
N ALA A 576 21.16 15.40 5.90
CA ALA A 576 22.26 16.31 6.13
C ALA A 576 22.94 16.71 4.81
N ALA A 577 23.11 18.01 4.60
CA ALA A 577 23.72 18.59 3.40
C ALA A 577 24.61 19.80 3.77
N PRO A 578 25.59 20.20 2.93
CA PRO A 578 26.46 21.33 3.26
C PRO A 578 25.67 22.65 3.28
N ALA A 579 25.94 23.56 4.23
CA ALA A 579 25.12 24.75 4.44
C ALA A 579 24.99 25.63 3.19
N GLN A 580 26.08 25.80 2.43
CA GLN A 580 26.07 26.60 1.20
C GLN A 580 25.21 26.01 0.07
N HIS A 581 24.88 24.72 0.16
CA HIS A 581 24.08 24.00 -0.83
C HIS A 581 22.66 23.70 -0.35
N LEU A 582 22.30 24.11 0.87
CA LEU A 582 20.93 24.03 1.36
C LEU A 582 20.20 25.34 1.06
N LEU A 583 19.44 25.35 -0.03
CA LEU A 583 18.87 26.58 -0.59
C LEU A 583 17.35 26.66 -0.38
N PRO A 584 16.76 27.86 -0.24
CA PRO A 584 15.31 28.02 -0.20
C PRO A 584 14.66 27.59 -1.52
N VAL A 585 13.65 26.73 -1.48
CA VAL A 585 12.93 26.27 -2.69
C VAL A 585 12.24 27.44 -3.39
N ALA A 586 11.72 28.40 -2.63
CA ALA A 586 11.03 29.58 -3.16
C ALA A 586 11.92 30.38 -4.14
N ASP A 587 13.21 30.52 -3.82
CA ASP A 587 14.17 31.25 -4.64
C ASP A 587 14.56 30.50 -5.93
N PHE A 588 14.32 29.20 -6.01
CA PHE A 588 14.81 28.34 -7.10
C PHE A 588 13.70 27.49 -7.71
N ILE A 589 12.43 27.87 -7.53
CA ILE A 589 11.28 27.06 -7.99
C ILE A 589 11.31 26.80 -9.51
N GLY A 590 11.79 27.78 -10.28
CA GLY A 590 11.98 27.68 -11.72
C GLY A 590 10.75 27.14 -12.45
N GLY A 591 10.97 26.24 -13.40
CA GLY A 591 9.90 25.56 -14.13
C GLY A 591 9.14 24.48 -13.33
N ASN A 592 9.48 24.26 -12.05
CA ASN A 592 9.03 23.09 -11.29
C ASN A 592 7.81 23.32 -10.40
N ALA A 593 7.22 24.52 -10.36
CA ALA A 593 6.06 24.81 -9.50
C ALA A 593 4.92 23.79 -9.66
N ASP A 594 4.60 23.44 -10.90
CA ASP A 594 3.57 22.44 -11.18
C ASP A 594 3.98 21.02 -10.74
N ALA A 595 5.23 20.65 -10.96
CA ALA A 595 5.76 19.33 -10.60
C ALA A 595 5.82 19.17 -9.06
N LEU A 596 6.09 20.25 -8.33
CA LEU A 596 6.11 20.27 -6.87
C LEU A 596 4.70 20.12 -6.30
N ASP A 597 3.69 20.81 -6.84
CA ASP A 597 2.30 20.56 -6.43
C ASP A 597 1.86 19.14 -6.79
N TYR A 598 2.29 18.61 -7.95
CA TYR A 598 2.03 17.22 -8.34
C TYR A 598 2.59 16.24 -7.31
N LEU A 599 3.87 16.38 -6.96
CA LEU A 599 4.53 15.55 -5.96
C LEU A 599 3.82 15.65 -4.60
N ALA A 600 3.45 16.85 -4.16
CA ALA A 600 2.73 17.05 -2.90
C ALA A 600 1.38 16.32 -2.86
N VAL A 601 0.66 16.28 -3.99
CA VAL A 601 -0.60 15.53 -4.13
C VAL A 601 -0.35 14.03 -4.15
N ARG A 602 0.60 13.57 -4.98
CA ARG A 602 0.91 12.15 -5.18
C ARG A 602 1.38 11.47 -3.90
N THR A 603 2.23 12.16 -3.15
CA THR A 603 2.83 11.66 -1.90
C THR A 603 1.95 11.95 -0.68
N GLY A 604 0.91 12.79 -0.83
CA GLY A 604 0.03 13.21 0.26
C GLY A 604 0.72 14.11 1.30
N THR A 605 1.86 14.73 0.97
CA THR A 605 2.58 15.67 1.85
C THR A 605 1.91 17.05 1.86
N HIS A 606 2.48 18.02 2.58
CA HIS A 606 2.08 19.42 2.44
C HIS A 606 2.65 20.04 1.16
N ALA A 607 2.03 21.13 0.70
CA ALA A 607 2.58 21.94 -0.38
C ALA A 607 3.85 22.65 0.08
N ILE A 608 4.72 22.99 -0.88
CA ILE A 608 5.90 23.82 -0.66
C ILE A 608 5.48 25.17 -0.06
N ASN A 609 6.25 25.66 0.90
CA ASN A 609 6.06 26.96 1.57
C ASN A 609 7.37 27.77 1.60
N GLU A 610 7.35 28.98 2.17
CA GLU A 610 8.52 29.87 2.23
C GLU A 610 9.72 29.30 3.03
N HIS A 611 9.48 28.33 3.91
CA HIS A 611 10.51 27.70 4.74
C HIS A 611 11.07 26.42 4.13
N SER A 612 10.55 26.00 2.98
CA SER A 612 11.01 24.79 2.31
C SER A 612 12.41 25.02 1.75
N VAL A 613 13.34 24.11 2.06
CA VAL A 613 14.72 24.11 1.56
C VAL A 613 14.98 22.87 0.72
N PHE A 614 16.09 22.85 -0.04
CA PHE A 614 16.54 21.66 -0.75
C PHE A 614 18.07 21.61 -0.86
N ALA A 615 18.60 20.39 -0.93
CA ALA A 615 20.03 20.13 -1.13
C ALA A 615 20.36 20.25 -2.63
N SER A 616 20.85 21.42 -3.03
CA SER A 616 21.23 21.73 -4.41
C SER A 616 22.41 20.87 -4.87
N GLY A 617 22.28 20.29 -6.06
CA GLY A 617 23.26 19.37 -6.63
C GLY A 617 23.09 17.93 -6.16
N SER A 618 21.94 17.57 -5.56
CA SER A 618 21.51 16.21 -5.28
C SER A 618 22.54 15.27 -4.63
N MET A 619 23.49 15.79 -3.86
CA MET A 619 24.42 15.01 -3.03
C MET A 619 24.23 15.36 -1.55
N PHE A 620 23.98 14.36 -0.72
CA PHE A 620 23.61 14.52 0.69
C PHE A 620 23.64 13.18 1.42
N TRP A 621 23.63 13.24 2.74
CA TRP A 621 23.34 12.10 3.62
C TRP A 621 21.85 12.06 3.96
N VAL A 622 21.24 10.88 4.01
CA VAL A 622 19.81 10.73 4.28
C VAL A 622 19.49 9.45 5.05
N LYS A 623 18.53 9.53 5.97
CA LYS A 623 17.86 8.36 6.56
C LYS A 623 16.77 7.90 5.60
N LEU A 624 16.86 6.68 5.08
CA LEU A 624 15.95 6.18 4.02
C LEU A 624 14.48 6.19 4.45
N GLU A 625 14.20 5.91 5.72
CA GLU A 625 12.84 5.96 6.28
C GLU A 625 12.20 7.36 6.11
N ALA A 626 13.00 8.43 6.14
CA ALA A 626 12.53 9.80 5.91
C ALA A 626 12.15 10.08 4.44
N LEU A 627 12.54 9.23 3.50
CA LEU A 627 12.16 9.32 2.09
C LEU A 627 10.91 8.53 1.72
N ARG A 628 10.27 7.85 2.68
CA ARG A 628 9.06 7.06 2.44
C ARG A 628 7.96 7.77 1.65
N PRO A 629 7.67 9.08 1.81
CA PRO A 629 6.63 9.73 1.00
C PRO A 629 6.89 9.61 -0.51
N LEU A 630 8.16 9.65 -0.94
CA LEU A 630 8.55 9.47 -2.33
C LEU A 630 8.64 7.99 -2.72
N LEU A 631 9.23 7.15 -1.87
CA LEU A 631 9.43 5.71 -2.16
C LEU A 631 8.10 4.94 -2.20
N ASP A 632 7.16 5.29 -1.32
CA ASP A 632 5.83 4.66 -1.24
C ASP A 632 4.83 5.27 -2.24
N ALA A 633 5.19 6.34 -2.95
CA ALA A 633 4.35 6.90 -4.02
C ALA A 633 4.43 6.07 -5.31
N HIS A 634 5.44 5.20 -5.43
CA HIS A 634 5.63 4.27 -6.54
C HIS A 634 5.50 4.95 -7.90
N LEU A 635 6.29 6.01 -8.10
CA LEU A 635 6.33 6.74 -9.37
C LEU A 635 6.79 5.83 -10.49
N HIS A 636 6.23 6.02 -11.68
CA HIS A 636 6.65 5.30 -12.87
C HIS A 636 7.86 5.96 -13.53
N PRO A 637 8.78 5.18 -14.13
CA PRO A 637 9.82 5.72 -14.99
C PRO A 637 9.26 6.64 -16.09
N SER A 638 8.09 6.31 -16.65
CA SER A 638 7.43 7.13 -17.68
C SER A 638 7.04 8.54 -17.25
N GLU A 639 6.96 8.83 -15.96
CA GLU A 639 6.67 10.17 -15.43
C GLU A 639 7.88 11.10 -15.50
N PHE A 640 9.09 10.54 -15.66
CA PHE A 640 10.31 11.32 -15.87
C PHE A 640 10.46 11.64 -17.36
N GLU A 641 10.85 12.86 -17.69
CA GLU A 641 11.04 13.29 -19.07
C GLU A 641 12.22 12.55 -19.73
N ASN A 642 12.19 12.38 -21.06
CA ASN A 642 13.34 11.88 -21.81
C ASN A 642 14.47 12.92 -21.75
N GLU A 643 15.71 12.51 -21.47
CA GLU A 643 16.83 13.44 -21.37
C GLU A 643 17.24 13.97 -22.76
N GLN A 644 17.04 15.27 -22.97
CA GLN A 644 17.35 16.02 -24.19
C GLN A 644 18.21 17.27 -23.89
N GLY A 645 18.91 17.27 -22.75
CA GLY A 645 19.75 18.41 -22.33
C GLY A 645 18.97 19.53 -21.62
N GLN A 646 17.79 19.24 -21.07
CA GLN A 646 17.00 20.22 -20.31
C GLN A 646 17.80 20.74 -19.12
N ILE A 647 17.73 22.05 -18.85
CA ILE A 647 18.48 22.67 -17.75
C ILE A 647 17.65 22.85 -16.47
N ASP A 648 16.32 22.74 -16.56
CA ASP A 648 15.38 22.84 -15.43
C ASP A 648 13.99 22.26 -15.83
N GLY A 649 13.03 22.21 -14.91
CA GLY A 649 11.61 21.97 -15.23
C GLY A 649 11.18 20.49 -15.36
N THR A 650 12.13 19.55 -15.31
CA THR A 650 11.84 18.10 -15.32
C THR A 650 11.41 17.58 -13.94
N LEU A 651 10.78 16.41 -13.88
CA LEU A 651 10.41 15.75 -12.63
C LEU A 651 11.64 15.45 -11.74
N ALA A 652 12.79 15.13 -12.33
CA ALA A 652 14.04 14.94 -11.58
C ALA A 652 14.43 16.21 -10.81
N HIS A 653 14.38 17.37 -11.47
CA HIS A 653 14.63 18.68 -10.86
C HIS A 653 13.58 19.02 -9.77
N ALA A 654 12.33 18.60 -9.95
CA ALA A 654 11.29 18.79 -8.94
C ALA A 654 11.52 17.91 -7.70
N ILE A 655 11.89 16.64 -7.90
CA ILE A 655 12.18 15.71 -6.80
C ILE A 655 13.40 16.19 -5.99
N GLU A 656 14.46 16.66 -6.65
CA GLU A 656 15.60 17.27 -5.96
C GLU A 656 15.15 18.36 -4.97
N ARG A 657 14.26 19.25 -5.42
CA ARG A 657 13.69 20.32 -4.60
C ARG A 657 12.69 19.85 -3.54
N PHE A 658 12.18 18.63 -3.68
CA PHE A 658 11.12 18.08 -2.84
C PHE A 658 11.64 17.14 -1.73
N LEU A 659 12.87 16.62 -1.84
CA LEU A 659 13.42 15.64 -0.91
C LEU A 659 13.34 16.09 0.56
N ALA A 660 13.78 17.31 0.88
CA ALA A 660 13.72 17.84 2.24
C ALA A 660 12.28 18.09 2.74
N VAL A 661 11.33 18.32 1.83
CA VAL A 661 9.89 18.42 2.17
C VAL A 661 9.33 17.04 2.51
N ALA A 662 9.72 15.99 1.78
CA ALA A 662 9.37 14.62 2.12
C ALA A 662 9.93 14.23 3.50
N VAL A 663 11.19 14.57 3.77
CA VAL A 663 11.84 14.37 5.08
C VAL A 663 11.05 15.06 6.20
N SER A 664 10.75 16.34 6.02
CA SER A 664 10.03 17.15 7.02
C SER A 664 8.61 16.65 7.26
N HIS A 665 7.91 16.16 6.22
CA HIS A 665 6.58 15.60 6.36
C HIS A 665 6.54 14.33 7.24
N CYS A 666 7.63 13.57 7.26
CA CYS A 666 7.79 12.41 8.15
C CYS A 666 8.19 12.78 9.58
N GLY A 667 8.16 14.07 9.96
CA GLY A 667 8.53 14.54 11.30
C GLY A 667 10.04 14.56 11.55
N HIS A 668 10.86 14.30 10.52
CA HIS A 668 12.31 14.41 10.61
C HIS A 668 12.75 15.83 10.29
N HIS A 669 13.93 16.24 10.73
CA HIS A 669 14.49 17.54 10.37
C HIS A 669 15.70 17.40 9.45
N VAL A 670 16.06 18.54 8.83
CA VAL A 670 17.23 18.70 7.99
C VAL A 670 18.28 19.47 8.77
N ALA A 671 19.52 19.01 8.75
CA ALA A 671 20.67 19.68 9.38
C ALA A 671 21.75 20.02 8.33
N THR A 672 22.61 20.97 8.65
CA THR A 672 23.81 21.21 7.85
C THR A 672 25.00 20.41 8.37
N ILE A 673 25.94 20.07 7.49
CA ILE A 673 27.16 19.35 7.90
C ILE A 673 27.95 20.14 8.95
N GLU A 674 27.96 21.46 8.83
CA GLU A 674 28.65 22.38 9.75
C GLU A 674 27.99 22.38 11.13
N GLN A 675 26.65 22.32 11.20
CA GLN A 675 25.93 22.17 12.47
C GLN A 675 26.31 20.86 13.16
N LEU A 676 26.32 19.75 12.43
CA LEU A 676 26.69 18.44 12.98
C LEU A 676 28.16 18.39 13.41
N SER A 677 29.04 19.05 12.68
CA SER A 677 30.48 19.08 12.94
C SER A 677 30.89 20.11 13.99
N GLY A 678 29.97 20.95 14.48
CA GLY A 678 30.27 22.04 15.42
C GLY A 678 31.14 23.16 14.82
N ILE A 679 31.11 23.33 13.50
CA ILE A 679 31.90 24.33 12.78
C ILE A 679 30.99 25.52 12.44
N PRO A 680 31.49 26.79 12.48
CA PRO A 680 30.69 27.94 12.08
C PRO A 680 30.14 27.80 10.67
N GLN A 681 28.84 28.07 10.49
CA GLN A 681 28.25 28.11 9.16
C GLN A 681 28.89 29.23 8.34
N PRO A 682 29.27 28.98 7.07
CA PRO A 682 29.75 30.03 6.19
C PRO A 682 28.67 31.10 6.02
N THR A 683 28.99 32.35 6.34
CA THR A 683 28.10 33.47 6.01
C THR A 683 28.02 33.61 4.50
N ALA A 684 26.83 33.40 3.92
CA ALA A 684 26.61 33.57 2.49
C ALA A 684 26.71 35.05 2.11
N THR A 685 27.90 35.51 1.75
CA THR A 685 28.13 36.87 1.23
C THR A 685 28.03 36.85 -0.29
N GLY A 686 26.81 36.98 -0.83
CA GLY A 686 26.57 37.13 -2.28
C GLY A 686 25.56 36.15 -2.88
N PRO A 687 25.24 36.28 -4.18
CA PRO A 687 24.36 35.35 -4.88
C PRO A 687 24.98 33.95 -4.94
N TYR A 688 24.14 32.91 -4.90
CA TYR A 688 24.60 31.53 -5.01
C TYR A 688 25.39 31.32 -6.32
N ARG A 689 26.63 30.84 -6.19
CA ARG A 689 27.61 30.77 -7.28
C ARG A 689 27.13 29.89 -8.44
N TYR A 690 26.40 28.82 -8.12
CA TYR A 690 26.13 27.74 -9.08
C TYR A 690 24.76 27.80 -9.74
N ALA A 691 23.83 28.62 -9.25
CA ALA A 691 22.52 28.81 -9.88
C ALA A 691 21.97 30.22 -9.66
N ARG A 692 21.23 30.72 -10.64
CA ARG A 692 20.51 31.99 -10.53
C ARG A 692 19.16 31.75 -9.86
N LYS A 693 18.69 32.71 -9.07
CA LYS A 693 17.34 32.70 -8.54
C LYS A 693 16.33 32.70 -9.69
N ALA A 694 15.20 32.03 -9.48
CA ALA A 694 14.06 32.12 -10.36
C ALA A 694 13.57 33.59 -10.43
N PRO A 695 13.14 34.05 -11.62
CA PRO A 695 12.62 35.40 -11.80
C PRO A 695 11.33 35.67 -11.03
#